data_AF-A0A9E2U338-F1
#
_entry.id   AF-A0A9E2U338-F1
#
_cell.length_a   1.000
_cell.length_b   1.000
_cell.length_c   1.000
_cell.angle_alpha   90.00
_cell.angle_beta   90.00
_cell.angle_gamma   90.00
#
_symmetry.space_group_name_H-M   'P 1'
#
loop_
_entity.id
_entity.type
_entity.pdbx_description
1 polymer ?
#
loop_
_entity_poly.entity_id
_entity_poly.type
_entity_poly.pdbx_seq_one_letter_code
_entity_poly.pdbx_strand_id
1 'polypeptide(L)'
;MREVFLNDFRIALKQKAMYAMLLILAVLGLLTGLKFHMSVGDGLAVNAPYSLGFMIGLLSLVNIFIATFLAFLLLFKEKDADFSLIVFTTPILSRAFALARFGSFYMITLGMFLVMVVGYVVGIHIQSDTTLNDGFHLWHYLYAFLVFGVVNALVVCSLLFFLAQKFQNKLLVAISGMLLYVLYMIALMFSNAPFMAQALPQSELAQRISAAIDLFGLSGYFFEASGMSLSEKSINVVPFANFLLVNRLGFITLSMGMVLLGVRAFSVNPRPGKKSKMVNFPSNPIPGHAPIVLTSPKSGLKARWEAICSFAKIDLIYVFKSIALIAVSVLLLFYMGIEMFDDIDVGIRLPQHYASSGLLAETINNSFFYLGAMVMVYFVNDIYWRSAESGFSMVEKSMPYSIMKRYGHCVSIIALVCFLSFIQLAEAIIFQLAFGYMIFDWQAYLGVIVFNTLPMILLALYLLELNVVSKSKSVALGVLILFFLLFVTPISRMILKLSVLRFLSGYKGAYSEFFGYGSYMSLFLWRLCFGFAVLLALVLLIQLIRSGRKWQLKSVGLVGCVAVVLFAGTTYLDEYVHKNEDAEQAIRADYERRFRKYQYKPQPGITEVKARVNLFPESQAYDIHGVYSLVNTSLEPIDSMLINLPDGFDLDKLIYEDAHTRVLVDRDELILEQPLKPQDSARLTFTLSYKWSAVNGHDPF
;
A
#
# COMPACT_ATOMS: atom_id res chain seq x y z
N MET A 1 -24.82 -17.65 -31.17
CA MET A 1 -23.51 -17.10 -30.70
C MET A 1 -23.45 -15.59 -30.84
N ARG A 2 -23.61 -15.04 -32.06
CA ARG A 2 -23.58 -13.58 -32.32
C ARG A 2 -24.45 -12.76 -31.37
N GLU A 3 -25.71 -13.15 -31.18
CA GLU A 3 -26.64 -12.40 -30.32
C GLU A 3 -26.21 -12.34 -28.84
N VAL A 4 -25.69 -13.45 -28.30
CA VAL A 4 -25.18 -13.49 -26.91
C VAL A 4 -24.00 -12.55 -26.76
N PHE A 5 -23.06 -12.61 -27.71
CA PHE A 5 -21.87 -11.77 -27.73
C PHE A 5 -22.22 -10.28 -27.82
N LEU A 6 -23.07 -9.89 -28.78
CA LEU A 6 -23.51 -8.50 -28.95
C LEU A 6 -24.28 -7.96 -27.74
N ASN A 7 -25.12 -8.82 -27.11
CA ASN A 7 -25.86 -8.43 -25.91
C ASN A 7 -24.92 -8.14 -24.74
N ASP A 8 -23.89 -8.96 -24.54
CA ASP A 8 -22.92 -8.74 -23.47
C ASP A 8 -22.15 -7.43 -23.64
N PHE A 9 -21.70 -7.13 -24.86
CA PHE A 9 -21.07 -5.84 -25.18
C PHE A 9 -22.03 -4.67 -24.97
N ARG A 10 -23.27 -4.77 -25.45
CA ARG A 10 -24.28 -3.72 -25.27
C ARG A 10 -24.58 -3.46 -23.79
N ILE A 11 -24.62 -4.51 -22.96
CA ILE A 11 -24.85 -4.38 -21.53
C ILE A 11 -23.62 -3.80 -20.83
N ALA A 12 -22.41 -4.26 -21.18
CA ALA A 12 -21.17 -3.71 -20.65
C ALA A 12 -21.10 -2.19 -20.88
N LEU A 13 -21.45 -1.73 -22.09
CA LEU A 13 -21.53 -0.31 -22.45
C LEU A 13 -22.66 0.47 -21.73
N LYS A 14 -23.61 -0.19 -21.06
CA LYS A 14 -24.68 0.48 -20.31
C LYS A 14 -24.45 0.49 -18.79
N GLN A 15 -23.56 -0.36 -18.29
CA GLN A 15 -23.32 -0.50 -16.86
C GLN A 15 -22.41 0.62 -16.33
N LYS A 16 -22.90 1.39 -15.35
CA LYS A 16 -22.12 2.46 -14.67
C LYS A 16 -20.83 1.94 -14.05
N ALA A 17 -20.84 0.71 -13.53
CA ALA A 17 -19.66 0.07 -12.94
C ALA A 17 -18.52 -0.12 -13.97
N MET A 18 -18.85 -0.41 -15.24
CA MET A 18 -17.85 -0.56 -16.30
C MET A 18 -17.17 0.78 -16.61
N TYR A 19 -17.92 1.88 -16.67
CA TYR A 19 -17.35 3.22 -16.88
C TYR A 19 -16.43 3.65 -15.74
N ALA A 20 -16.84 3.38 -14.49
CA ALA A 20 -15.98 3.63 -13.33
C ALA A 20 -14.68 2.82 -13.41
N MET A 21 -14.75 1.53 -13.76
CA MET A 21 -13.56 0.70 -13.92
C MET A 21 -12.64 1.18 -15.04
N LEU A 22 -13.20 1.56 -16.19
CA LEU A 22 -12.45 2.12 -17.32
C LEU A 22 -11.73 3.41 -16.93
N LEU A 23 -12.40 4.30 -16.20
CA LEU A 23 -11.79 5.54 -15.70
C LEU A 23 -10.63 5.23 -14.74
N ILE A 24 -10.82 4.30 -13.80
CA ILE A 24 -9.78 3.88 -12.86
C ILE A 24 -8.58 3.31 -13.62
N LEU A 25 -8.79 2.43 -14.61
CA LEU A 25 -7.72 1.84 -15.41
C LEU A 25 -6.99 2.88 -16.27
N ALA A 26 -7.72 3.84 -16.85
CA ALA A 26 -7.12 4.94 -17.61
C ALA A 26 -6.24 5.83 -16.73
N VAL A 27 -6.74 6.22 -15.55
CA VAL A 27 -5.99 7.02 -14.56
C VAL A 27 -4.79 6.24 -14.03
N LEU A 28 -4.96 4.96 -13.70
CA LEU A 28 -3.86 4.11 -13.24
C LEU A 28 -2.77 4.02 -14.31
N GLY A 29 -3.14 3.73 -15.57
CA GLY A 29 -2.20 3.73 -16.68
C GLY A 29 -1.46 5.07 -16.81
N LEU A 30 -2.20 6.18 -16.80
CA LEU A 30 -1.64 7.53 -16.89
C LEU A 30 -0.66 7.84 -15.75
N LEU A 31 -0.99 7.51 -14.51
CA LEU A 31 -0.09 7.68 -13.37
C LEU A 31 1.15 6.80 -13.48
N THR A 32 1.00 5.56 -13.97
CA THR A 32 2.15 4.68 -14.23
C THR A 32 3.08 5.30 -15.28
N GLY A 33 2.55 5.89 -16.34
CA GLY A 33 3.36 6.54 -17.36
C GLY A 33 4.07 7.80 -16.85
N LEU A 34 3.41 8.59 -15.98
CA LEU A 34 3.92 9.88 -15.50
C LEU A 34 4.94 9.80 -14.35
N LYS A 35 4.80 8.82 -13.45
CA LYS A 35 5.52 8.81 -12.16
C LYS A 35 6.07 7.45 -11.75
N PHE A 36 5.47 6.35 -12.19
CA PHE A 36 5.85 5.00 -11.77
C PHE A 36 6.45 4.16 -12.91
N HIS A 37 6.99 4.80 -13.94
CA HIS A 37 7.72 4.08 -14.95
C HIS A 37 9.02 3.48 -14.35
N MET A 38 9.40 2.28 -14.79
CA MET A 38 10.65 1.66 -14.38
C MET A 38 11.47 1.37 -15.64
N SER A 39 12.73 1.80 -15.65
CA SER A 39 13.71 1.41 -16.67
C SER A 39 14.61 0.33 -16.08
N VAL A 40 14.75 -0.81 -16.76
CA VAL A 40 15.55 -1.95 -16.28
C VAL A 40 17.01 -1.85 -16.74
N GLY A 41 17.60 -0.66 -16.57
CA GLY A 41 18.99 -0.40 -16.90
C GLY A 41 19.31 1.10 -16.98
N ASP A 42 20.45 1.48 -16.40
CA ASP A 42 20.94 2.85 -16.46
C ASP A 42 21.16 3.29 -17.92
N GLY A 43 20.64 4.47 -18.27
CA GLY A 43 20.81 5.08 -19.59
C GLY A 43 19.83 4.62 -20.68
N LEU A 44 18.85 3.76 -20.38
CA LEU A 44 17.79 3.40 -21.32
C LEU A 44 16.63 4.41 -21.26
N ALA A 45 16.16 4.84 -22.44
CA ALA A 45 14.98 5.68 -22.56
C ALA A 45 13.71 4.96 -22.11
N VAL A 46 12.75 5.73 -21.56
CA VAL A 46 11.49 5.16 -21.03
C VAL A 46 10.62 4.56 -22.13
N ASN A 47 10.65 5.14 -23.34
CA ASN A 47 9.93 4.65 -24.51
C ASN A 47 10.75 3.66 -25.37
N ALA A 48 11.90 3.18 -24.88
CA ALA A 48 12.65 2.12 -25.54
C ALA A 48 11.78 0.85 -25.67
N PRO A 49 11.86 0.09 -26.79
CA PRO A 49 11.11 -1.15 -26.98
C PRO A 49 11.28 -2.14 -25.83
N TYR A 50 12.50 -2.21 -25.27
CA TYR A 50 12.80 -3.04 -24.11
C TYR A 50 12.03 -2.61 -22.85
N SER A 51 12.11 -1.33 -22.50
CA SER A 51 11.41 -0.74 -21.35
C SER A 51 9.89 -0.86 -21.49
N LEU A 52 9.35 -0.64 -22.70
CA LEU A 52 7.93 -0.78 -23.00
C LEU A 52 7.46 -2.23 -22.88
N GLY A 53 8.22 -3.19 -23.40
CA GLY A 53 7.87 -4.61 -23.27
C GLY A 53 7.87 -5.08 -21.83
N PHE A 54 8.87 -4.67 -21.04
CA PHE A 54 8.89 -4.92 -19.60
C PHE A 54 7.67 -4.32 -18.89
N MET A 55 7.43 -3.03 -19.06
CA MET A 55 6.35 -2.33 -18.36
C MET A 55 4.98 -2.85 -18.77
N ILE A 56 4.70 -3.09 -20.05
CA ILE A 56 3.43 -3.66 -20.50
C ILE A 56 3.29 -5.11 -20.02
N GLY A 57 4.38 -5.88 -19.98
CA GLY A 57 4.40 -7.22 -19.40
C GLY A 57 4.06 -7.21 -17.90
N LEU A 58 4.64 -6.31 -17.13
CA LEU A 58 4.32 -6.13 -15.71
C LEU A 58 2.87 -5.67 -15.50
N LEU A 59 2.43 -4.67 -16.26
CA LEU A 59 1.04 -4.18 -16.21
C LEU A 59 0.03 -5.26 -16.59
N SER A 60 0.41 -6.23 -17.42
CA SER A 60 -0.49 -7.33 -17.81
C SER A 60 -0.92 -8.22 -16.64
N LEU A 61 -0.25 -8.16 -15.48
CA LEU A 61 -0.71 -8.77 -14.23
C LEU A 61 -2.07 -8.24 -13.78
N VAL A 62 -2.39 -6.99 -14.12
CA VAL A 62 -3.69 -6.37 -13.81
C VAL A 62 -4.85 -7.11 -14.50
N ASN A 63 -4.58 -7.87 -15.58
CA ASN A 63 -5.59 -8.73 -16.21
C ASN A 63 -6.21 -9.73 -15.23
N ILE A 64 -5.47 -10.19 -14.20
CA ILE A 64 -6.00 -11.05 -13.14
C ILE A 64 -7.18 -10.38 -12.45
N PHE A 65 -7.01 -9.13 -12.03
CA PHE A 65 -8.03 -8.37 -11.32
C PHE A 65 -9.19 -7.98 -12.23
N ILE A 66 -8.89 -7.52 -13.46
CA ILE A 66 -9.91 -7.18 -14.47
C ILE A 66 -10.79 -8.41 -14.76
N ALA A 67 -10.17 -9.56 -15.07
CA ALA A 67 -10.88 -10.78 -15.39
C ALA A 67 -11.67 -11.32 -14.18
N THR A 68 -11.12 -11.23 -12.96
CA THR A 68 -11.85 -11.67 -11.76
C THR A 68 -13.09 -10.81 -11.51
N PHE A 69 -13.00 -9.50 -11.67
CA PHE A 69 -14.14 -8.59 -11.58
C PHE A 69 -15.19 -8.87 -12.67
N LEU A 70 -14.75 -8.99 -13.92
CA LEU A 70 -15.63 -9.27 -15.06
C LEU A 70 -16.26 -10.66 -14.97
N ALA A 71 -15.61 -11.64 -14.33
CA ALA A 71 -16.17 -12.96 -14.11
C ALA A 71 -17.49 -12.89 -13.33
N PHE A 72 -17.57 -12.01 -12.33
CA PHE A 72 -18.79 -11.80 -11.54
C PHE A 72 -19.91 -11.15 -12.35
N LEU A 73 -19.58 -10.21 -13.23
CA LEU A 73 -20.55 -9.49 -14.05
C LEU A 73 -21.06 -10.31 -15.26
N LEU A 74 -20.22 -11.19 -15.82
CA LEU A 74 -20.50 -11.89 -17.06
C LEU A 74 -20.75 -13.39 -16.86
N LEU A 75 -19.91 -14.10 -16.09
CA LEU A 75 -19.97 -15.56 -16.03
C LEU A 75 -21.07 -16.08 -15.09
N PHE A 76 -21.47 -15.29 -14.10
CA PHE A 76 -22.53 -15.62 -13.15
C PHE A 76 -23.87 -14.92 -13.44
N LYS A 77 -23.90 -14.07 -14.47
CA LYS A 77 -25.01 -13.18 -14.81
C LYS A 77 -26.38 -13.87 -14.86
N GLU A 78 -26.52 -14.93 -15.64
CA GLU A 78 -27.80 -15.63 -15.81
C GLU A 78 -28.23 -16.38 -14.55
N LYS A 79 -27.28 -16.80 -13.73
CA LYS A 79 -27.54 -17.46 -12.45
C LYS A 79 -27.98 -16.45 -11.39
N ASP A 80 -27.34 -15.29 -11.34
CA ASP A 80 -27.67 -14.23 -10.38
C ASP A 80 -29.02 -13.58 -10.67
N ALA A 81 -29.42 -13.53 -11.94
CA ALA A 81 -30.71 -12.99 -12.37
C ALA A 81 -31.83 -14.04 -12.41
N ASP A 82 -31.57 -15.28 -11.97
CA ASP A 82 -32.48 -16.44 -12.12
C ASP A 82 -33.02 -16.64 -13.55
N PHE A 83 -32.31 -16.12 -14.55
CA PHE A 83 -32.74 -16.09 -15.95
C PHE A 83 -32.25 -17.31 -16.75
N SER A 84 -31.38 -18.12 -16.14
CA SER A 84 -30.82 -19.34 -16.75
C SER A 84 -31.90 -20.27 -17.32
N LEU A 85 -32.99 -20.52 -16.59
CA LEU A 85 -34.08 -21.41 -17.04
C LEU A 85 -34.79 -20.89 -18.30
N ILE A 86 -34.88 -19.58 -18.49
CA ILE A 86 -35.52 -18.97 -19.66
C ILE A 86 -34.59 -19.00 -20.87
N VAL A 87 -33.30 -18.74 -20.67
CA VAL A 87 -32.32 -18.76 -21.77
C VAL A 87 -32.19 -20.15 -22.37
N PHE A 88 -32.22 -21.20 -21.55
CA PHE A 88 -31.96 -22.56 -22.01
C PHE A 88 -33.21 -23.32 -22.51
N THR A 89 -34.38 -22.68 -22.55
CA THR A 89 -35.53 -23.18 -23.34
C THR A 89 -35.51 -22.68 -24.79
N THR A 90 -34.59 -21.78 -25.14
CA THR A 90 -34.37 -21.31 -26.51
C THR A 90 -33.53 -22.33 -27.31
N PRO A 91 -33.54 -22.30 -28.65
CA PRO A 91 -32.80 -23.27 -29.49
C PRO A 91 -31.27 -23.08 -29.48
N ILE A 92 -30.70 -22.40 -28.47
CA ILE A 92 -29.27 -22.14 -28.38
C ILE A 92 -28.54 -23.37 -27.83
N LEU A 93 -27.57 -23.90 -28.60
CA LEU A 93 -26.68 -24.96 -28.12
C LEU A 93 -25.84 -24.51 -26.92
N SER A 94 -25.79 -25.32 -25.85
CA SER A 94 -25.04 -25.00 -24.62
C SER A 94 -23.55 -24.75 -24.85
N ARG A 95 -22.93 -25.51 -25.76
CA ARG A 95 -21.51 -25.31 -26.13
C ARG A 95 -21.29 -23.98 -26.84
N ALA A 96 -22.19 -23.63 -27.75
CA ALA A 96 -22.16 -22.37 -28.48
C ALA A 96 -22.39 -21.17 -27.55
N PHE A 97 -23.26 -21.32 -26.56
CA PHE A 97 -23.46 -20.33 -25.51
C PHE A 97 -22.20 -20.14 -24.65
N ALA A 98 -21.60 -21.23 -24.17
CA ALA A 98 -20.38 -21.19 -23.36
C ALA A 98 -19.21 -20.55 -24.11
N LEU A 99 -19.02 -20.88 -25.39
CA LEU A 99 -17.97 -20.30 -26.21
C LEU A 99 -18.19 -18.81 -26.50
N ALA A 100 -19.44 -18.40 -26.79
CA ALA A 100 -19.79 -16.99 -26.93
C ALA A 100 -19.54 -16.21 -25.63
N ARG A 101 -19.88 -16.81 -24.48
CA ARG A 101 -19.65 -16.21 -23.15
C ARG A 101 -18.17 -16.02 -22.86
N PHE A 102 -17.36 -17.04 -23.13
CA PHE A 102 -15.91 -16.93 -23.02
C PHE A 102 -15.34 -15.85 -23.94
N GLY A 103 -15.79 -15.80 -25.20
CA GLY A 103 -15.38 -14.77 -26.15
C GLY A 103 -15.70 -13.36 -25.66
N SER A 104 -16.91 -13.12 -25.16
CA SER A 104 -17.30 -11.83 -24.56
C SER A 104 -16.38 -11.48 -23.39
N PHE A 105 -16.17 -12.43 -22.49
CA PHE A 105 -15.36 -12.27 -21.29
C PHE A 105 -13.90 -11.90 -21.62
N TYR A 106 -13.30 -12.63 -22.55
CA TYR A 106 -11.94 -12.38 -23.02
C TYR A 106 -11.81 -11.02 -23.73
N MET A 107 -12.69 -10.71 -24.69
CA MET A 107 -12.57 -9.49 -25.48
C MET A 107 -12.83 -8.22 -24.65
N ILE A 108 -13.76 -8.27 -23.69
CA ILE A 108 -13.99 -7.14 -22.77
C ILE A 108 -12.80 -6.96 -21.83
N THR A 109 -12.20 -8.04 -21.32
CA THR A 109 -10.98 -7.99 -20.49
C THR A 109 -9.84 -7.34 -21.29
N LEU A 110 -9.60 -7.80 -22.52
CA LEU A 110 -8.57 -7.27 -23.39
C LEU A 110 -8.79 -5.79 -23.74
N GLY A 111 -10.04 -5.38 -23.98
CA GLY A 111 -10.39 -3.98 -24.23
C GLY A 111 -10.16 -3.08 -23.00
N MET A 112 -10.46 -3.56 -21.80
CA MET A 112 -10.15 -2.84 -20.57
C MET A 112 -8.64 -2.69 -20.34
N PHE A 113 -7.87 -3.73 -20.61
CA PHE A 113 -6.42 -3.67 -20.54
C PHE A 113 -5.82 -2.72 -21.59
N LEU A 114 -6.39 -2.69 -22.81
CA LEU A 114 -5.99 -1.74 -23.85
C LEU A 114 -6.17 -0.29 -23.37
N VAL A 115 -7.27 0.03 -22.69
CA VAL A 115 -7.49 1.38 -22.13
C VAL A 115 -6.41 1.74 -21.10
N MET A 116 -5.98 0.79 -20.27
CA MET A 116 -4.88 1.00 -19.34
C MET A 116 -3.55 1.26 -20.07
N VAL A 117 -3.24 0.46 -21.10
CA VAL A 117 -2.03 0.64 -21.92
C VAL A 117 -2.05 1.99 -22.64
N VAL A 118 -3.19 2.42 -23.20
CA VAL A 118 -3.33 3.76 -23.78
C VAL A 118 -3.09 4.85 -22.74
N GLY A 119 -3.63 4.71 -21.53
CA GLY A 119 -3.33 5.61 -20.41
C GLY A 119 -1.82 5.69 -20.13
N TYR A 120 -1.14 4.55 -20.09
CA TYR A 120 0.31 4.47 -19.88
C TYR A 120 1.11 5.18 -20.99
N VAL A 121 0.76 4.94 -22.26
CA VAL A 121 1.40 5.63 -23.39
C VAL A 121 1.21 7.14 -23.29
N VAL A 122 -0.01 7.59 -23.02
CA VAL A 122 -0.31 9.02 -22.83
C VAL A 122 0.50 9.59 -21.65
N GLY A 123 0.61 8.85 -20.54
CA GLY A 123 1.38 9.28 -19.38
C GLY A 123 2.86 9.50 -19.68
N ILE A 124 3.50 8.59 -20.43
CA ILE A 124 4.91 8.74 -20.83
C ILE A 124 5.13 10.02 -21.64
N HIS A 125 4.24 10.30 -22.60
CA HIS A 125 4.39 11.44 -23.52
C HIS A 125 3.99 12.79 -22.92
N ILE A 126 3.34 12.81 -21.75
CA ILE A 126 3.04 14.05 -21.01
C ILE A 126 4.21 14.46 -20.12
N GLN A 127 5.06 13.51 -19.71
CA GLN A 127 6.16 13.78 -18.79
C GLN A 127 7.35 14.44 -19.50
N SER A 128 7.96 15.44 -18.87
CA SER A 128 9.09 16.21 -19.43
C SER A 128 10.45 15.87 -18.83
N ASP A 129 10.47 15.10 -17.73
CA ASP A 129 11.66 14.92 -16.89
C ASP A 129 12.52 13.69 -17.25
N THR A 130 12.21 12.99 -18.34
CA THR A 130 12.89 11.73 -18.70
C THR A 130 13.43 11.71 -20.11
N THR A 131 14.48 10.90 -20.30
CA THR A 131 15.06 10.63 -21.61
C THR A 131 14.09 9.77 -22.42
N LEU A 132 13.61 10.34 -23.52
CA LEU A 132 12.81 9.66 -24.53
C LEU A 132 13.64 9.54 -25.80
N ASN A 133 13.54 8.40 -26.47
CA ASN A 133 13.97 8.26 -27.85
C ASN A 133 13.08 9.13 -28.75
N ASP A 134 13.68 9.68 -29.81
CA ASP A 134 12.98 10.52 -30.76
C ASP A 134 11.87 9.76 -31.50
N GLY A 135 10.69 10.38 -31.59
CA GLY A 135 9.57 9.89 -32.38
C GLY A 135 8.65 8.86 -31.69
N PHE A 136 7.48 8.64 -32.30
CA PHE A 136 6.48 7.68 -31.85
C PHE A 136 6.44 6.46 -32.78
N HIS A 137 6.98 5.33 -32.31
CA HIS A 137 6.97 4.07 -33.05
C HIS A 137 5.84 3.15 -32.55
N LEU A 138 4.69 3.19 -33.24
CA LEU A 138 3.49 2.41 -32.87
C LEU A 138 3.78 0.91 -32.67
N TRP A 139 4.70 0.35 -33.45
CA TRP A 139 5.06 -1.07 -33.37
C TRP A 139 5.64 -1.47 -32.01
N HIS A 140 6.40 -0.60 -31.33
CA HIS A 140 7.00 -0.94 -30.03
C HIS A 140 5.92 -1.21 -28.98
N TYR A 141 4.84 -0.43 -29.01
CA TYR A 141 3.70 -0.59 -28.11
C TYR A 141 2.81 -1.76 -28.51
N LEU A 142 2.49 -1.88 -29.81
CA LEU A 142 1.62 -2.93 -30.31
C LEU A 142 2.24 -4.32 -30.12
N TYR A 143 3.55 -4.46 -30.38
CA TYR A 143 4.28 -5.70 -30.16
C TYR A 143 4.16 -6.18 -28.72
N ALA A 144 4.46 -5.31 -27.75
CA ALA A 144 4.36 -5.63 -26.33
C ALA A 144 2.90 -5.98 -25.92
N PHE A 145 1.91 -5.26 -26.44
CA PHE A 145 0.51 -5.57 -26.20
C PHE A 145 0.08 -6.94 -26.75
N LEU A 146 0.56 -7.33 -27.93
CA LEU A 146 0.26 -8.63 -28.53
C LEU A 146 0.96 -9.77 -27.78
N VAL A 147 2.23 -9.61 -27.43
CA VAL A 147 3.00 -10.66 -26.75
C VAL A 147 2.52 -10.89 -25.32
N PHE A 148 2.24 -9.82 -24.58
CA PHE A 148 1.84 -9.91 -23.17
C PHE A 148 0.34 -9.74 -22.98
N GLY A 149 -0.25 -8.64 -23.43
CA GLY A 149 -1.66 -8.34 -23.19
C GLY A 149 -2.61 -9.41 -23.71
N VAL A 150 -2.51 -9.75 -25.00
CA VAL A 150 -3.39 -10.73 -25.66
C VAL A 150 -3.24 -12.13 -25.07
N VAL A 151 -2.01 -12.60 -24.87
CA VAL A 151 -1.71 -13.95 -24.36
C VAL A 151 -2.07 -14.07 -22.88
N ASN A 152 -1.65 -13.12 -22.04
CA ASN A 152 -1.86 -13.19 -20.60
C ASN A 152 -3.35 -13.04 -20.25
N ALA A 153 -4.09 -12.17 -20.95
CA ALA A 153 -5.54 -12.09 -20.81
C ALA A 153 -6.22 -13.42 -21.21
N LEU A 154 -5.73 -14.11 -22.25
CA LEU A 154 -6.29 -15.38 -22.69
C LEU A 154 -6.10 -16.47 -21.63
N VAL A 155 -4.89 -16.56 -21.07
CA VAL A 155 -4.54 -17.51 -20.01
C VAL A 155 -5.41 -17.29 -18.77
N VAL A 156 -5.44 -16.06 -18.25
CA VAL A 156 -6.22 -15.70 -17.06
C VAL A 156 -7.72 -15.96 -17.30
N CYS A 157 -8.28 -15.48 -18.41
CA CYS A 157 -9.69 -15.67 -18.71
C CYS A 157 -10.04 -17.15 -18.87
N SER A 158 -9.18 -17.96 -19.51
CA SER A 158 -9.46 -19.38 -19.74
C SER A 158 -9.52 -20.17 -18.43
N LEU A 159 -8.58 -19.91 -17.52
CA LEU A 159 -8.54 -20.54 -16.20
C LEU A 159 -9.77 -20.15 -15.36
N LEU A 160 -10.04 -18.85 -15.21
CA LEU A 160 -11.18 -18.37 -14.42
C LEU A 160 -12.50 -18.82 -15.02
N PHE A 161 -12.62 -18.85 -16.35
CA PHE A 161 -13.80 -19.39 -17.03
C PHE A 161 -14.01 -20.86 -16.69
N PHE A 162 -12.98 -21.71 -16.82
CA PHE A 162 -13.07 -23.12 -16.45
C PHE A 162 -13.52 -23.31 -15.00
N LEU A 163 -12.91 -22.59 -14.07
CA LEU A 163 -13.23 -22.68 -12.64
C LEU A 163 -14.66 -22.18 -12.34
N ALA A 164 -15.07 -21.08 -12.96
CA ALA A 164 -16.42 -20.55 -12.85
C ALA A 164 -17.45 -21.57 -13.32
N GLN A 165 -17.24 -22.15 -14.51
CA GLN A 165 -18.18 -23.12 -15.07
C GLN A 165 -18.22 -24.44 -14.28
N LYS A 166 -17.05 -24.94 -13.85
CA LYS A 166 -16.93 -26.20 -13.10
C LYS A 166 -17.46 -26.09 -11.67
N PHE A 167 -17.15 -25.01 -10.95
CA PHE A 167 -17.47 -24.92 -9.52
C PHE A 167 -18.74 -24.13 -9.23
N GLN A 168 -19.17 -23.23 -10.13
CA GLN A 168 -20.37 -22.41 -9.96
C GLN A 168 -20.40 -21.63 -8.64
N ASN A 169 -19.22 -21.26 -8.13
CA ASN A 169 -19.02 -20.60 -6.85
C ASN A 169 -18.12 -19.36 -7.02
N LYS A 170 -18.69 -18.17 -6.74
CA LYS A 170 -17.99 -16.88 -6.85
C LYS A 170 -16.76 -16.79 -5.94
N LEU A 171 -16.84 -17.36 -4.73
CA LEU A 171 -15.73 -17.37 -3.77
C LEU A 171 -14.53 -18.11 -4.33
N LEU A 172 -14.75 -19.28 -4.95
CA LEU A 172 -13.66 -20.06 -5.55
C LEU A 172 -13.01 -19.32 -6.73
N VAL A 173 -13.79 -18.63 -7.56
CA VAL A 173 -13.24 -17.83 -8.67
C VAL A 173 -12.41 -16.65 -8.16
N ALA A 174 -12.89 -15.93 -7.14
CA ALA A 174 -12.12 -14.85 -6.51
C ALA A 174 -10.80 -15.37 -5.90
N ILE A 175 -10.87 -16.43 -5.09
CA ILE A 175 -9.69 -17.05 -4.48
C ILE A 175 -8.71 -17.50 -5.57
N SER A 176 -9.21 -18.06 -6.67
CA SER A 176 -8.33 -18.56 -7.73
C SER A 176 -7.61 -17.45 -8.48
N GLY A 177 -8.29 -16.33 -8.80
CA GLY A 177 -7.63 -15.17 -9.39
C GLY A 177 -6.57 -14.60 -8.47
N MET A 178 -6.89 -14.46 -7.18
CA MET A 178 -5.94 -14.02 -6.17
C MET A 178 -4.73 -14.94 -6.03
N LEU A 179 -4.98 -16.24 -5.89
CA LEU A 179 -3.95 -17.27 -5.77
C LEU A 179 -3.06 -17.26 -7.00
N LEU A 180 -3.59 -17.00 -8.20
CA LEU A 180 -2.80 -16.86 -9.42
C LEU A 180 -1.79 -15.71 -9.31
N TYR A 181 -2.21 -14.56 -8.79
CA TYR A 181 -1.32 -13.42 -8.56
C TYR A 181 -0.26 -13.75 -7.51
N VAL A 182 -0.70 -14.28 -6.36
CA VAL A 182 0.16 -14.67 -5.24
C VAL A 182 1.22 -15.66 -5.68
N LEU A 183 0.82 -16.79 -6.28
CA LEU A 183 1.75 -17.82 -6.74
C LEU A 183 2.70 -17.32 -7.80
N TYR A 184 2.25 -16.43 -8.69
CA TYR A 184 3.12 -15.84 -9.68
C TYR A 184 4.22 -14.99 -9.05
N MET A 185 3.85 -14.11 -8.11
CA MET A 185 4.81 -13.27 -7.40
C MET A 185 5.78 -14.10 -6.54
N ILE A 186 5.30 -15.17 -5.88
CA ILE A 186 6.17 -16.16 -5.19
C ILE A 186 7.16 -16.78 -6.17
N ALA A 187 6.69 -17.22 -7.34
CA ALA A 187 7.56 -17.82 -8.34
C ALA A 187 8.64 -16.84 -8.81
N LEU A 188 8.31 -15.55 -9.00
CA LEU A 188 9.28 -14.52 -9.34
C LEU A 188 10.33 -14.33 -8.24
N MET A 189 9.90 -14.21 -6.98
CA MET A 189 10.76 -14.04 -5.81
C MET A 189 11.75 -15.20 -5.68
N PHE A 190 11.26 -16.45 -5.60
CA PHE A 190 12.13 -17.63 -5.46
C PHE A 190 12.95 -17.95 -6.70
N SER A 191 12.49 -17.52 -7.88
CA SER A 191 13.31 -17.67 -9.07
C SER A 191 14.50 -16.70 -9.08
N ASN A 192 14.54 -15.66 -8.25
CA ASN A 192 15.47 -14.52 -8.36
C ASN A 192 15.32 -13.82 -9.72
N ALA A 193 14.09 -13.56 -10.17
CA ALA A 193 13.85 -12.99 -11.49
C ALA A 193 14.69 -11.70 -11.67
N PRO A 194 15.32 -11.45 -12.84
CA PRO A 194 16.33 -10.40 -13.02
C PRO A 194 15.87 -8.95 -12.72
N PHE A 195 14.58 -8.75 -12.53
CA PHE A 195 13.95 -7.45 -12.27
C PHE A 195 13.38 -7.33 -10.85
N MET A 196 13.48 -8.39 -10.03
CA MET A 196 13.25 -8.29 -8.59
C MET A 196 14.47 -7.60 -7.97
N ALA A 197 14.23 -6.75 -6.96
CA ALA A 197 15.30 -6.03 -6.30
C ALA A 197 16.35 -7.00 -5.74
N GLN A 198 17.63 -6.67 -5.86
CA GLN A 198 18.75 -7.41 -5.26
C GLN A 198 18.92 -8.87 -5.72
N ALA A 199 18.31 -9.28 -6.83
CA ALA A 199 18.41 -10.65 -7.34
C ALA A 199 19.88 -11.04 -7.65
N LEU A 200 20.34 -12.11 -7.01
CA LEU A 200 21.60 -12.75 -7.37
C LEU A 200 21.52 -13.27 -8.82
N PRO A 201 22.64 -13.30 -9.57
CA PRO A 201 22.66 -13.87 -10.90
C PRO A 201 22.17 -15.34 -10.85
N GLN A 202 21.02 -15.60 -11.46
CA GLN A 202 20.48 -16.96 -11.56
C GLN A 202 21.43 -17.87 -12.32
N SER A 203 21.47 -19.15 -11.94
CA SER A 203 22.12 -20.18 -12.77
C SER A 203 21.45 -20.25 -14.15
N GLU A 204 22.25 -20.55 -15.18
CA GLU A 204 21.75 -20.58 -16.56
C GLU A 204 20.59 -21.56 -16.75
N LEU A 205 20.62 -22.71 -16.05
CA LEU A 205 19.53 -23.68 -16.05
C LEU A 205 18.25 -23.13 -15.41
N ALA A 206 18.36 -22.41 -14.29
CA ALA A 206 17.22 -21.77 -13.65
C ALA A 206 16.58 -20.71 -14.56
N GLN A 207 17.40 -19.91 -15.27
CA GLN A 207 16.92 -18.92 -16.21
C GLN A 207 16.12 -19.56 -17.36
N ARG A 208 16.62 -20.67 -17.93
CA ARG A 208 15.92 -21.39 -19.01
C ARG A 208 14.59 -21.98 -18.54
N ILE A 209 14.55 -22.54 -17.33
CA ILE A 209 13.31 -23.08 -16.74
C ILE A 209 12.32 -21.94 -16.49
N SER A 210 12.77 -20.84 -15.88
CA SER A 210 11.94 -19.67 -15.61
C SER A 210 11.38 -19.08 -16.91
N ALA A 211 12.21 -18.94 -17.94
CA ALA A 211 11.81 -18.49 -19.27
C ALA A 211 10.72 -19.37 -19.91
N ALA A 212 10.77 -20.69 -19.70
CA ALA A 212 9.79 -21.61 -20.26
C ALA A 212 8.46 -21.65 -19.49
N ILE A 213 8.50 -21.57 -18.16
CA ILE A 213 7.34 -21.83 -17.28
C ILE A 213 6.65 -20.54 -16.80
N ASP A 214 7.27 -19.38 -16.98
CA ASP A 214 6.69 -18.11 -16.56
C ASP A 214 5.34 -17.83 -17.25
N LEU A 215 4.28 -17.82 -16.45
CA LEU A 215 2.89 -17.61 -16.83
C LEU A 215 2.65 -16.28 -17.59
N PHE A 216 3.32 -15.21 -17.17
CA PHE A 216 3.23 -13.89 -17.80
C PHE A 216 4.39 -13.66 -18.77
N GLY A 217 5.38 -14.56 -18.78
CA GLY A 217 6.59 -14.69 -19.60
C GLY A 217 7.49 -13.47 -19.68
N LEU A 218 7.56 -12.70 -18.59
CA LEU A 218 8.59 -11.67 -18.41
C LEU A 218 9.98 -12.30 -18.38
N SER A 219 10.14 -13.45 -17.72
CA SER A 219 11.39 -14.19 -17.61
C SER A 219 11.91 -14.62 -18.98
N GLY A 220 11.03 -15.06 -19.88
CA GLY A 220 11.41 -15.38 -21.27
C GLY A 220 11.82 -14.15 -22.07
N TYR A 221 11.21 -13.00 -21.80
CA TYR A 221 11.58 -11.72 -22.39
C TYR A 221 12.95 -11.23 -21.92
N PHE A 222 13.24 -11.33 -20.62
CA PHE A 222 14.56 -11.01 -20.07
C PHE A 222 15.66 -11.95 -20.58
N PHE A 223 15.36 -13.25 -20.66
CA PHE A 223 16.29 -14.23 -21.17
C PHE A 223 16.70 -13.92 -22.61
N GLU A 224 15.73 -13.64 -23.48
CA GLU A 224 16.02 -13.30 -24.88
C GLU A 224 16.77 -11.95 -25.01
N ALA A 225 16.44 -10.98 -24.15
CA ALA A 225 17.10 -9.68 -24.15
C ALA A 225 18.51 -9.69 -23.51
N SER A 226 18.91 -10.78 -22.84
CA SER A 226 20.18 -10.84 -22.10
C SER A 226 21.42 -10.65 -22.99
N GLY A 227 21.37 -11.14 -24.23
CA GLY A 227 22.45 -11.01 -25.21
C GLY A 227 22.46 -9.68 -26.00
N MET A 228 21.47 -8.81 -25.81
CA MET A 228 21.36 -7.55 -26.56
C MET A 228 22.15 -6.42 -25.89
N SER A 229 22.84 -5.63 -26.69
CA SER A 229 23.50 -4.39 -26.26
C SER A 229 22.49 -3.31 -25.86
N LEU A 230 22.92 -2.30 -25.09
CA LEU A 230 22.04 -1.19 -24.67
C LEU A 230 21.47 -0.41 -25.86
N SER A 231 22.26 -0.19 -26.92
CA SER A 231 21.80 0.43 -28.16
C SER A 231 20.74 -0.41 -28.87
N GLU A 232 20.91 -1.73 -28.91
CA GLU A 232 19.92 -2.62 -29.52
C GLU A 232 18.62 -2.65 -28.72
N LYS A 233 18.68 -2.67 -27.38
CA LYS A 233 17.50 -2.60 -26.51
C LYS A 233 16.73 -1.28 -26.66
N SER A 234 17.43 -0.21 -27.05
CA SER A 234 16.84 1.11 -27.26
C SER A 234 16.11 1.24 -28.60
N ILE A 235 16.58 0.56 -29.64
CA ILE A 235 16.07 0.74 -31.02
C ILE A 235 15.21 -0.44 -31.47
N ASN A 236 15.61 -1.68 -31.15
CA ASN A 236 15.00 -2.89 -31.64
C ASN A 236 14.08 -3.53 -30.59
N VAL A 237 12.93 -4.06 -31.05
CA VAL A 237 12.10 -4.93 -30.21
C VAL A 237 12.84 -6.22 -29.88
N VAL A 238 12.64 -6.75 -28.67
CA VAL A 238 13.19 -8.05 -28.29
C VAL A 238 12.64 -9.12 -29.25
N PRO A 239 13.49 -9.94 -29.88
CA PRO A 239 13.06 -10.93 -30.85
C PRO A 239 11.99 -11.88 -30.29
N PHE A 240 10.96 -12.17 -31.09
CA PHE A 240 9.95 -13.17 -30.74
C PHE A 240 10.43 -14.57 -31.10
N ALA A 241 11.48 -15.03 -30.41
CA ALA A 241 12.20 -16.26 -30.72
C ALA A 241 12.43 -17.14 -29.48
N ASN A 242 13.04 -18.31 -29.70
CA ASN A 242 13.53 -19.25 -28.68
C ASN A 242 12.52 -19.50 -27.55
N PHE A 243 12.94 -19.26 -26.29
CA PHE A 243 12.14 -19.55 -25.11
C PHE A 243 10.91 -18.65 -24.99
N LEU A 244 10.98 -17.38 -25.44
CA LEU A 244 9.81 -16.50 -25.44
C LEU A 244 8.72 -17.04 -26.37
N LEU A 245 9.09 -17.47 -27.58
CA LEU A 245 8.14 -18.09 -28.52
C LEU A 245 7.55 -19.39 -27.98
N VAL A 246 8.39 -20.29 -27.46
CA VAL A 246 7.97 -21.58 -26.90
C VAL A 246 7.00 -21.36 -25.73
N ASN A 247 7.32 -20.41 -24.85
CA ASN A 247 6.46 -20.03 -23.73
C ASN A 247 5.08 -19.56 -24.22
N ARG A 248 5.01 -18.60 -25.17
CA ARG A 248 3.71 -18.10 -25.67
C ARG A 248 2.87 -19.16 -26.34
N LEU A 249 3.47 -20.00 -27.18
CA LEU A 249 2.74 -21.09 -27.82
C LEU A 249 2.26 -22.12 -26.78
N GLY A 250 3.10 -22.46 -25.80
CA GLY A 250 2.74 -23.32 -24.67
C GLY A 250 1.53 -22.81 -23.90
N PHE A 251 1.53 -21.54 -23.52
CA PHE A 251 0.42 -20.94 -22.78
C PHE A 251 -0.84 -20.73 -23.63
N ILE A 252 -0.71 -20.45 -24.93
CA ILE A 252 -1.87 -20.41 -25.85
C ILE A 252 -2.52 -21.79 -25.94
N THR A 253 -1.74 -22.86 -26.12
CA THR A 253 -2.27 -24.22 -26.20
C THR A 253 -2.90 -24.68 -24.89
N LEU A 254 -2.26 -24.38 -23.74
CA LEU A 254 -2.83 -24.61 -22.41
C LEU A 254 -4.18 -23.88 -22.25
N SER A 255 -4.24 -22.62 -22.67
CA SER A 255 -5.46 -21.79 -22.57
C SER A 255 -6.60 -22.38 -23.41
N MET A 256 -6.33 -22.80 -24.65
CA MET A 256 -7.32 -23.49 -25.48
C MET A 256 -7.82 -24.78 -24.82
N GLY A 257 -6.93 -25.55 -24.19
CA GLY A 257 -7.28 -26.71 -23.38
C GLY A 257 -8.22 -26.37 -22.22
N MET A 258 -7.93 -25.30 -21.47
CA MET A 258 -8.78 -24.84 -20.37
C MET A 258 -10.14 -24.33 -20.84
N VAL A 259 -10.22 -23.64 -21.98
CA VAL A 259 -11.50 -23.25 -22.60
C VAL A 259 -12.32 -24.49 -22.96
N LEU A 260 -11.71 -25.49 -23.60
CA LEU A 260 -12.38 -26.74 -23.94
C LEU A 260 -12.91 -27.45 -22.68
N LEU A 261 -12.13 -27.51 -21.61
CA LEU A 261 -12.56 -28.04 -20.33
C LEU A 261 -13.70 -27.22 -19.72
N GLY A 262 -13.66 -25.89 -19.81
CA GLY A 262 -14.73 -24.99 -19.35
C GLY A 262 -16.04 -25.18 -20.10
N VAL A 263 -15.97 -25.31 -21.43
CA VAL A 263 -17.12 -25.61 -22.29
C VAL A 263 -17.71 -26.99 -21.99
N ARG A 264 -16.87 -27.99 -21.67
CA ARG A 264 -17.34 -29.33 -21.25
C ARG A 264 -17.94 -29.32 -19.84
N ALA A 265 -17.40 -28.51 -18.93
CA ALA A 265 -17.89 -28.38 -17.56
C ALA A 265 -19.18 -27.55 -17.44
N PHE A 266 -19.52 -26.79 -18.49
CA PHE A 266 -20.73 -25.97 -18.54
C PHE A 266 -21.99 -26.83 -18.39
N SER A 267 -22.76 -26.60 -17.32
CA SER A 267 -24.03 -27.29 -17.09
C SER A 267 -25.19 -26.30 -17.01
N VAL A 268 -26.25 -26.60 -17.76
CA VAL A 268 -27.51 -25.83 -17.80
C VAL A 268 -28.38 -26.08 -16.57
N ASN A 269 -28.33 -27.29 -16.02
CA ASN A 269 -29.19 -27.65 -14.89
C ASN A 269 -28.66 -27.05 -13.59
N PRO A 270 -29.54 -26.43 -12.76
CA PRO A 270 -29.19 -26.11 -11.39
C PRO A 270 -28.70 -27.41 -10.74
N ARG A 271 -27.48 -27.42 -10.20
CA ARG A 271 -27.06 -28.52 -9.32
C ARG A 271 -28.15 -28.65 -8.26
N PRO A 272 -28.69 -29.84 -8.01
CA PRO A 272 -29.68 -30.01 -6.95
C PRO A 272 -29.02 -29.49 -5.67
N GLY A 273 -29.49 -28.33 -5.20
CA GLY A 273 -29.11 -27.84 -3.88
C GLY A 273 -29.37 -28.97 -2.90
N LYS A 274 -28.50 -29.10 -1.88
CA LYS A 274 -28.71 -30.01 -0.73
C LYS A 274 -30.20 -30.09 -0.50
N LYS A 275 -30.82 -31.27 -0.76
CA LYS A 275 -32.27 -31.47 -0.63
C LYS A 275 -32.66 -30.72 0.64
N SER A 276 -33.33 -29.58 0.47
CA SER A 276 -33.97 -28.93 1.61
C SER A 276 -34.79 -30.06 2.16
N LYS A 277 -34.49 -30.50 3.39
CA LYS A 277 -35.40 -31.41 4.07
C LYS A 277 -36.72 -30.66 3.97
N MET A 278 -37.65 -31.17 3.16
CA MET A 278 -39.03 -30.74 3.24
C MET A 278 -39.36 -31.01 4.70
N VAL A 279 -39.31 -29.95 5.50
CA VAL A 279 -39.86 -29.98 6.83
C VAL A 279 -41.34 -30.13 6.52
N ASN A 280 -41.82 -31.37 6.60
CA ASN A 280 -43.24 -31.63 6.64
C ASN A 280 -43.71 -30.85 7.86
N PHE A 281 -44.25 -29.66 7.63
CA PHE A 281 -44.99 -28.95 8.64
C PHE A 281 -46.18 -29.87 8.94
N PRO A 282 -46.28 -30.40 10.17
CA PRO A 282 -47.50 -31.08 10.57
C PRO A 282 -48.62 -30.07 10.35
N SER A 283 -49.60 -30.43 9.53
CA SER A 283 -50.86 -29.70 9.41
C SER A 283 -51.66 -29.90 10.69
N ASN A 284 -51.13 -29.43 11.81
CA ASN A 284 -51.91 -29.27 13.01
C ASN A 284 -52.84 -28.09 12.76
N PRO A 285 -54.15 -28.23 13.01
CA PRO A 285 -55.05 -27.09 12.98
C PRO A 285 -54.49 -26.01 13.91
N ILE A 286 -54.27 -24.82 13.35
CA ILE A 286 -53.78 -23.65 14.08
C ILE A 286 -54.79 -23.41 15.23
N PRO A 287 -54.39 -23.55 16.51
CA PRO A 287 -55.28 -23.19 17.60
C PRO A 287 -55.65 -21.71 17.44
N GLY A 288 -56.94 -21.41 17.41
CA GLY A 288 -57.44 -20.06 17.26
C GLY A 288 -56.81 -19.13 18.32
N HIS A 289 -56.30 -17.99 17.84
CA HIS A 289 -55.95 -16.81 18.62
C HIS A 289 -55.19 -17.10 19.92
N ALA A 290 -53.92 -17.50 19.80
CA ALA A 290 -53.00 -17.37 20.92
C ALA A 290 -52.95 -15.88 21.33
N PRO A 291 -53.13 -15.54 22.62
CA PRO A 291 -53.03 -14.16 23.06
C PRO A 291 -51.63 -13.65 22.74
N ILE A 292 -51.55 -12.51 22.04
CA ILE A 292 -50.29 -11.83 21.79
C ILE A 292 -49.76 -11.40 23.15
N VAL A 293 -48.82 -12.17 23.69
CA VAL A 293 -48.10 -11.80 24.91
C VAL A 293 -47.25 -10.59 24.56
N LEU A 294 -47.77 -9.40 24.87
CA LEU A 294 -47.03 -8.15 24.78
C LEU A 294 -45.94 -8.17 25.85
N THR A 295 -44.78 -8.74 25.52
CA THR A 295 -43.60 -8.65 26.38
C THR A 295 -43.17 -7.19 26.43
N SER A 296 -43.10 -6.61 27.63
CA SER A 296 -42.54 -5.28 27.81
C SER A 296 -41.07 -5.31 27.36
N PRO A 297 -40.62 -4.35 26.52
CA PRO A 297 -39.23 -4.29 26.11
C PRO A 297 -38.36 -4.14 27.36
N LYS A 298 -37.40 -5.04 27.55
CA LYS A 298 -36.45 -4.97 28.66
C LYS A 298 -35.77 -3.60 28.64
N SER A 299 -36.10 -2.75 29.60
CA SER A 299 -35.55 -1.39 29.68
C SER A 299 -34.33 -1.36 30.60
N GLY A 300 -33.21 -0.83 30.12
CA GLY A 300 -32.04 -0.60 30.98
C GLY A 300 -30.70 -0.56 30.24
N LEU A 301 -29.63 -0.31 31.00
CA LEU A 301 -28.23 -0.33 30.50
C LEU A 301 -27.86 -1.71 29.95
N LYS A 302 -28.28 -2.79 30.62
CA LYS A 302 -28.06 -4.17 30.17
C LYS A 302 -28.64 -4.44 28.79
N ALA A 303 -29.89 -4.03 28.55
CA ALA A 303 -30.54 -4.19 27.25
C ALA A 303 -29.87 -3.39 26.13
N ARG A 304 -29.34 -2.19 26.44
CA ARG A 304 -28.53 -1.41 25.48
C ARG A 304 -27.24 -2.15 25.11
N TRP A 305 -26.54 -2.70 26.10
CA TRP A 305 -25.32 -3.47 25.87
C TRP A 305 -25.58 -4.74 25.06
N GLU A 306 -26.64 -5.47 25.38
CA GLU A 306 -27.08 -6.64 24.61
C GLU A 306 -27.42 -6.26 23.16
N ALA A 307 -28.07 -5.11 22.93
CA ALA A 307 -28.33 -4.59 21.59
C ALA A 307 -27.04 -4.28 20.82
N ILE A 308 -26.07 -3.59 21.45
CA ILE A 308 -24.76 -3.31 20.85
C ILE A 308 -24.05 -4.61 20.46
N CYS A 309 -23.98 -5.58 21.37
CA CYS A 309 -23.36 -6.88 21.11
C CYS A 309 -24.08 -7.64 19.99
N SER A 310 -25.41 -7.57 19.92
CA SER A 310 -26.19 -8.23 18.88
C SER A 310 -25.90 -7.64 17.49
N PHE A 311 -25.92 -6.31 17.35
CA PHE A 311 -25.56 -5.64 16.11
C PHE A 311 -24.12 -5.97 15.71
N ALA A 312 -23.19 -5.91 16.67
CA ALA A 312 -21.80 -6.21 16.41
C ALA A 312 -21.59 -7.66 15.96
N LYS A 313 -22.27 -8.61 16.59
CA LYS A 313 -22.23 -10.02 16.21
C LYS A 313 -22.75 -10.25 14.78
N ILE A 314 -23.85 -9.59 14.40
CA ILE A 314 -24.39 -9.71 13.04
C ILE A 314 -23.39 -9.17 12.01
N ASP A 315 -22.80 -8.02 12.29
CA ASP A 315 -21.76 -7.42 11.46
C ASP A 315 -20.54 -8.31 11.31
N LEU A 316 -20.01 -8.82 12.42
CA LEU A 316 -18.84 -9.70 12.40
C LEU A 316 -19.12 -11.02 11.69
N ILE A 317 -20.26 -11.67 11.93
CA ILE A 317 -20.63 -12.90 11.21
C ILE A 317 -20.66 -12.66 9.70
N TYR A 318 -21.20 -11.53 9.26
CA TYR A 318 -21.21 -11.19 7.85
C TYR A 318 -19.80 -10.94 7.31
N VAL A 319 -19.04 -10.06 7.97
CA VAL A 319 -17.72 -9.62 7.50
C VAL A 319 -16.76 -10.81 7.44
N PHE A 320 -16.71 -11.64 8.47
CA PHE A 320 -15.85 -12.82 8.52
C PHE A 320 -16.26 -13.96 7.58
N LYS A 321 -17.51 -13.95 7.09
CA LYS A 321 -17.96 -14.88 6.03
C LYS A 321 -17.86 -14.28 4.64
N SER A 322 -17.50 -13.01 4.52
CA SER A 322 -17.47 -12.32 3.23
C SER A 322 -16.29 -12.78 2.38
N ILE A 323 -16.53 -12.90 1.07
CA ILE A 323 -15.48 -13.16 0.07
C ILE A 323 -14.43 -12.05 0.12
N ALA A 324 -14.88 -10.81 0.31
CA ALA A 324 -14.03 -9.62 0.35
C ALA A 324 -13.00 -9.68 1.50
N LEU A 325 -13.39 -10.12 2.71
CA LEU A 325 -12.45 -10.19 3.83
C LEU A 325 -11.38 -11.25 3.58
N ILE A 326 -11.77 -12.45 3.17
CA ILE A 326 -10.83 -13.53 2.86
C ILE A 326 -9.85 -13.08 1.79
N ALA A 327 -10.36 -12.47 0.73
CA ALA A 327 -9.57 -11.92 -0.35
C ALA A 327 -8.54 -10.88 0.16
N VAL A 328 -9.02 -9.87 0.89
CA VAL A 328 -8.16 -8.82 1.41
C VAL A 328 -7.12 -9.36 2.39
N SER A 329 -7.49 -10.27 3.30
CA SER A 329 -6.55 -10.86 4.25
C SER A 329 -5.45 -11.65 3.56
N VAL A 330 -5.76 -12.46 2.54
CA VAL A 330 -4.76 -13.21 1.79
C VAL A 330 -3.83 -12.28 1.02
N LEU A 331 -4.37 -11.23 0.37
CA LEU A 331 -3.53 -10.24 -0.33
C LEU A 331 -2.64 -9.44 0.62
N LEU A 332 -3.16 -9.05 1.79
CA LEU A 332 -2.40 -8.30 2.79
C LEU A 332 -1.27 -9.15 3.36
N LEU A 333 -1.57 -10.37 3.79
CA LEU A 333 -0.54 -11.32 4.26
C LEU A 333 0.49 -11.56 3.16
N PHE A 334 0.03 -11.80 1.93
CA PHE A 334 0.95 -12.04 0.84
C PHE A 334 1.88 -10.86 0.55
N TYR A 335 1.33 -9.65 0.46
CA TYR A 335 2.11 -8.45 0.23
C TYR A 335 3.10 -8.21 1.39
N MET A 336 2.63 -8.34 2.64
CA MET A 336 3.48 -8.19 3.82
C MET A 336 4.58 -9.25 3.88
N GLY A 337 4.27 -10.49 3.54
CA GLY A 337 5.24 -11.59 3.48
C GLY A 337 6.33 -11.36 2.44
N ILE A 338 6.01 -10.73 1.29
CA ILE A 338 7.05 -10.30 0.34
C ILE A 338 7.93 -9.22 0.98
N GLU A 339 7.34 -8.15 1.53
CA GLU A 339 8.11 -7.05 2.12
C GLU A 339 8.99 -7.53 3.29
N MET A 340 8.49 -8.43 4.14
CA MET A 340 9.27 -9.06 5.21
C MET A 340 10.41 -9.91 4.65
N PHE A 341 10.15 -10.69 3.61
CA PHE A 341 11.19 -11.50 2.98
C PHE A 341 12.28 -10.61 2.37
N ASP A 342 11.88 -9.56 1.63
CA ASP A 342 12.80 -8.62 0.98
C ASP A 342 13.66 -7.85 2.01
N ASP A 343 13.06 -7.43 3.15
CA ASP A 343 13.80 -6.76 4.22
C ASP A 343 14.77 -7.70 4.97
N ILE A 344 14.44 -9.00 5.06
CA ILE A 344 15.34 -10.03 5.62
C ILE A 344 16.46 -10.40 4.64
N ASP A 345 16.14 -10.46 3.34
CA ASP A 345 17.04 -10.86 2.27
C ASP A 345 17.75 -9.65 1.63
N VAL A 346 18.62 -9.00 2.42
CA VAL A 346 19.47 -7.87 1.96
C VAL A 346 20.66 -8.33 1.10
N GLY A 347 20.58 -9.55 0.54
CA GLY A 347 21.61 -10.18 -0.27
C GLY A 347 22.97 -10.32 0.43
N ILE A 348 24.06 -10.00 -0.28
CA ILE A 348 25.44 -10.23 0.18
C ILE A 348 25.79 -9.37 1.41
N ARG A 349 25.03 -8.30 1.68
CA ARG A 349 25.32 -7.36 2.79
C ARG A 349 25.09 -7.99 4.17
N LEU A 350 24.08 -8.85 4.32
CA LEU A 350 23.77 -9.55 5.57
C LEU A 350 23.40 -11.03 5.31
N PRO A 351 24.40 -11.92 5.15
CA PRO A 351 24.17 -13.33 4.79
C PRO A 351 23.43 -14.16 5.85
N GLN A 352 23.29 -13.64 7.07
CA GLN A 352 22.75 -14.36 8.21
C GLN A 352 21.22 -14.24 8.34
N HIS A 353 20.55 -13.46 7.47
CA HIS A 353 19.09 -13.33 7.39
C HIS A 353 18.41 -13.11 8.75
N TYR A 354 18.70 -11.98 9.40
CA TYR A 354 18.19 -11.68 10.74
C TYR A 354 16.75 -11.16 10.72
N ALA A 355 15.79 -12.03 11.06
CA ALA A 355 14.38 -11.67 11.27
C ALA A 355 14.11 -11.13 12.68
N SER A 356 14.73 -10.00 13.06
CA SER A 356 14.51 -9.42 14.40
C SER A 356 13.09 -8.87 14.57
N SER A 357 12.59 -8.82 15.81
CA SER A 357 11.24 -8.29 16.08
C SER A 357 11.15 -6.79 15.70
N GLY A 358 12.25 -6.05 15.88
CA GLY A 358 12.38 -4.66 15.46
C GLY A 358 12.22 -4.47 13.96
N LEU A 359 12.99 -5.23 13.17
CA LEU A 359 12.93 -5.19 11.71
C LEU A 359 11.51 -5.48 11.21
N LEU A 360 10.92 -6.59 11.65
CA LEU A 360 9.59 -7.00 11.20
C LEU A 360 8.49 -6.01 11.64
N ALA A 361 8.62 -5.41 12.82
CA ALA A 361 7.68 -4.37 13.27
C ALA A 361 7.79 -3.12 12.39
N GLU A 362 9.00 -2.71 12.02
CA GLU A 362 9.25 -1.58 11.12
C GLU A 362 8.70 -1.85 9.71
N THR A 363 8.92 -3.04 9.15
CA THR A 363 8.32 -3.48 7.88
C THR A 363 6.80 -3.34 7.91
N ILE A 364 6.14 -3.85 8.97
CA ILE A 364 4.70 -3.71 9.14
C ILE A 364 4.30 -2.23 9.20
N ASN A 365 4.97 -1.41 10.01
CA ASN A 365 4.65 0.02 10.17
C ASN A 365 4.80 0.80 8.85
N ASN A 366 5.77 0.43 8.01
CA ASN A 366 6.02 1.06 6.72
C ASN A 366 4.92 0.76 5.69
N SER A 367 4.44 -0.48 5.68
CA SER A 367 3.65 -1.02 4.57
C SER A 367 2.17 -1.22 4.90
N PHE A 368 1.84 -1.71 6.10
CA PHE A 368 0.48 -2.12 6.47
C PHE A 368 -0.49 -0.94 6.60
N PHE A 369 -0.07 0.19 7.17
CA PHE A 369 -0.99 1.28 7.52
C PHE A 369 -1.81 1.77 6.32
N TYR A 370 -1.14 2.08 5.21
CA TYR A 370 -1.79 2.67 4.03
C TYR A 370 -2.75 1.69 3.36
N LEU A 371 -2.35 0.42 3.24
CA LEU A 371 -3.18 -0.63 2.67
C LEU A 371 -4.38 -0.95 3.57
N GLY A 372 -4.16 -1.10 4.87
CA GLY A 372 -5.23 -1.32 5.84
C GLY A 372 -6.20 -0.14 5.88
N ALA A 373 -5.70 1.10 5.86
CA ALA A 373 -6.54 2.30 5.82
C ALA A 373 -7.43 2.36 4.55
N MET A 374 -6.88 2.00 3.38
CA MET A 374 -7.65 1.88 2.14
C MET A 374 -8.73 0.79 2.23
N VAL A 375 -8.39 -0.36 2.82
CA VAL A 375 -9.34 -1.44 3.10
C VAL A 375 -10.48 -0.97 4.01
N MET A 376 -10.17 -0.16 5.02
CA MET A 376 -11.19 0.39 5.93
C MET A 376 -12.16 1.33 5.24
N VAL A 377 -11.74 2.10 4.21
CA VAL A 377 -12.67 2.91 3.40
C VAL A 377 -13.79 2.06 2.82
N TYR A 378 -13.47 0.87 2.31
CA TYR A 378 -14.46 -0.06 1.77
C TYR A 378 -15.31 -0.69 2.88
N PHE A 379 -14.70 -1.35 3.86
CA PHE A 379 -15.45 -2.12 4.86
C PHE A 379 -16.33 -1.26 5.75
N VAL A 380 -15.89 -0.05 6.12
CA VAL A 380 -16.72 0.87 6.91
C VAL A 380 -17.95 1.33 6.12
N ASN A 381 -17.78 1.65 4.83
CA ASN A 381 -18.90 1.99 3.96
C ASN A 381 -19.87 0.81 3.79
N ASP A 382 -19.34 -0.38 3.57
CA ASP A 382 -20.13 -1.58 3.37
C ASP A 382 -20.93 -1.94 4.64
N ILE A 383 -20.26 -2.05 5.80
CA ILE A 383 -20.91 -2.35 7.09
C ILE A 383 -22.05 -1.36 7.38
N TYR A 384 -21.83 -0.06 7.17
CA TYR A 384 -22.84 0.96 7.46
C TYR A 384 -24.07 0.87 6.55
N TRP A 385 -23.87 0.74 5.23
CA TRP A 385 -24.95 0.77 4.24
C TRP A 385 -25.61 -0.60 4.01
N ARG A 386 -25.04 -1.69 4.52
CA ARG A 386 -25.48 -3.05 4.22
C ARG A 386 -26.96 -3.30 4.46
N SER A 387 -27.49 -2.87 5.61
CA SER A 387 -28.91 -3.12 5.91
C SER A 387 -29.85 -2.33 5.00
N ALA A 388 -29.41 -1.20 4.45
CA ALA A 388 -30.18 -0.45 3.46
C ALA A 388 -30.19 -1.20 2.12
N GLU A 389 -29.04 -1.72 1.67
CA GLU A 389 -28.94 -2.48 0.42
C GLU A 389 -29.70 -3.81 0.47
N SER A 390 -29.71 -4.47 1.63
CA SER A 390 -30.46 -5.71 1.81
C SER A 390 -31.96 -5.50 2.04
N GLY A 391 -32.45 -4.25 1.98
CA GLY A 391 -33.85 -3.91 2.26
C GLY A 391 -34.28 -4.09 3.73
N PHE A 392 -33.36 -4.42 4.64
CA PHE A 392 -33.66 -4.74 6.03
C PHE A 392 -33.71 -3.52 6.96
N SER A 393 -33.22 -2.37 6.47
CA SER A 393 -33.11 -1.14 7.27
C SER A 393 -34.45 -0.65 7.86
N MET A 394 -35.58 -0.93 7.21
CA MET A 394 -36.91 -0.57 7.74
C MET A 394 -37.28 -1.41 8.95
N VAL A 395 -37.04 -2.72 8.91
CA VAL A 395 -37.28 -3.64 10.04
C VAL A 395 -36.37 -3.26 11.21
N GLU A 396 -35.10 -3.01 10.91
CA GLU A 396 -34.09 -2.63 11.88
C GLU A 396 -34.40 -1.30 12.59
N LYS A 397 -34.84 -0.28 11.85
CA LYS A 397 -35.19 1.04 12.43
C LYS A 397 -36.39 0.97 13.38
N SER A 398 -37.30 0.01 13.15
CA SER A 398 -38.48 -0.22 13.99
C SER A 398 -38.19 -0.98 15.29
N MET A 399 -36.97 -1.51 15.46
CA MET A 399 -36.60 -2.25 16.68
C MET A 399 -36.39 -1.32 17.88
N PRO A 400 -36.74 -1.76 19.11
CA PRO A 400 -36.34 -1.05 20.31
C PRO A 400 -34.81 -0.99 20.38
N TYR A 401 -34.27 0.19 20.69
CA TYR A 401 -32.82 0.47 20.72
C TYR A 401 -32.09 0.49 19.36
N SER A 402 -32.78 0.74 18.23
CA SER A 402 -32.14 0.93 16.92
C SER A 402 -31.04 2.02 16.91
N ILE A 403 -31.09 3.00 17.81
CA ILE A 403 -30.02 4.01 17.99
C ILE A 403 -28.68 3.42 18.49
N MET A 404 -28.69 2.24 19.13
CA MET A 404 -27.49 1.54 19.59
C MET A 404 -26.69 0.92 18.43
N LYS A 405 -27.30 0.78 17.25
CA LYS A 405 -26.67 0.27 16.03
C LYS A 405 -25.33 0.95 15.73
N ARG A 406 -25.27 2.28 15.87
CA ARG A 406 -24.03 3.04 15.63
C ARG A 406 -22.87 2.53 16.48
N TYR A 407 -23.11 2.23 17.76
CA TYR A 407 -22.08 1.67 18.64
C TYR A 407 -21.76 0.21 18.30
N GLY A 408 -22.74 -0.58 17.83
CA GLY A 408 -22.49 -1.91 17.29
C GLY A 408 -21.56 -1.91 16.08
N HIS A 409 -21.74 -0.95 15.16
CA HIS A 409 -20.82 -0.72 14.06
C HIS A 409 -19.42 -0.33 14.54
N CYS A 410 -19.30 0.58 15.53
CA CYS A 410 -18.00 0.93 16.11
C CYS A 410 -17.27 -0.31 16.62
N VAL A 411 -17.93 -1.17 17.41
CA VAL A 411 -17.33 -2.39 17.95
C VAL A 411 -16.89 -3.33 16.83
N SER A 412 -17.72 -3.50 15.80
CA SER A 412 -17.41 -4.37 14.66
C SER A 412 -16.21 -3.90 13.85
N ILE A 413 -16.14 -2.59 13.62
CA ILE A 413 -15.05 -1.94 12.90
C ILE A 413 -13.75 -2.03 13.69
N ILE A 414 -13.79 -1.79 15.01
CA ILE A 414 -12.62 -1.96 15.89
C ILE A 414 -12.15 -3.42 15.86
N ALA A 415 -13.06 -4.38 16.00
CA ALA A 415 -12.72 -5.80 15.93
C ALA A 415 -12.13 -6.20 14.57
N LEU A 416 -12.61 -5.61 13.47
CA LEU A 416 -12.04 -5.81 12.14
C LEU A 416 -10.61 -5.27 12.04
N VAL A 417 -10.36 -4.04 12.52
CA VAL A 417 -9.00 -3.47 12.53
C VAL A 417 -8.07 -4.32 13.39
N CYS A 418 -8.50 -4.72 14.60
CA CYS A 418 -7.71 -5.59 15.47
C CYS A 418 -7.43 -6.95 14.82
N PHE A 419 -8.38 -7.53 14.09
CA PHE A 419 -8.16 -8.77 13.35
C PHE A 419 -7.12 -8.58 12.24
N LEU A 420 -7.23 -7.52 11.44
CA LEU A 420 -6.26 -7.24 10.38
C LEU A 420 -4.86 -7.01 10.94
N SER A 421 -4.71 -6.28 12.04
CA SER A 421 -3.40 -6.12 12.70
C SER A 421 -2.89 -7.42 13.31
N PHE A 422 -3.77 -8.23 13.91
CA PHE A 422 -3.40 -9.51 14.52
C PHE A 422 -2.82 -10.48 13.50
N ILE A 423 -3.40 -10.57 12.30
CA ILE A 423 -2.85 -11.46 11.27
C ILE A 423 -1.45 -11.01 10.80
N GLN A 424 -1.15 -9.71 10.78
CA GLN A 424 0.21 -9.22 10.46
C GLN A 424 1.22 -9.56 11.55
N LEU A 425 0.84 -9.39 12.82
CA LEU A 425 1.70 -9.78 13.95
C LEU A 425 1.94 -11.28 14.00
N ALA A 426 0.90 -12.08 13.72
CA ALA A 426 1.03 -13.53 13.62
C ALA A 426 1.99 -13.93 12.48
N GLU A 427 1.92 -13.25 11.34
CA GLU A 427 2.84 -13.46 10.23
C GLU A 427 4.29 -13.12 10.60
N ALA A 428 4.54 -11.98 11.25
CA ALA A 428 5.88 -11.63 11.74
C ALA A 428 6.45 -12.73 12.65
N ILE A 429 5.67 -13.23 13.61
CA ILE A 429 6.09 -14.33 14.50
C ILE A 429 6.39 -15.59 13.70
N ILE A 430 5.58 -15.92 12.68
CA ILE A 430 5.84 -17.06 11.78
C ILE A 430 7.18 -16.88 11.05
N PHE A 431 7.49 -15.68 10.56
CA PHE A 431 8.78 -15.38 9.93
C PHE A 431 9.94 -15.51 10.91
N GLN A 432 9.84 -14.97 12.12
CA GLN A 432 10.87 -15.17 13.17
C GLN A 432 11.15 -16.65 13.41
N LEU A 433 10.10 -17.47 13.54
CA LEU A 433 10.20 -18.91 13.71
C LEU A 433 10.81 -19.60 12.48
N ALA A 434 10.40 -19.21 11.27
CA ALA A 434 10.88 -19.80 10.01
C ALA A 434 12.37 -19.54 9.76
N PHE A 435 12.87 -18.35 10.13
CA PHE A 435 14.27 -17.96 10.00
C PHE A 435 15.12 -18.29 11.25
N GLY A 436 14.54 -18.95 12.27
CA GLY A 436 15.27 -19.42 13.45
C GLY A 436 15.62 -18.33 14.48
N TYR A 437 15.00 -17.14 14.39
CA TYR A 437 15.20 -16.04 15.33
C TYR A 437 14.19 -16.13 16.48
N MET A 438 14.61 -16.69 17.63
CA MET A 438 13.72 -16.99 18.76
C MET A 438 13.65 -15.89 19.84
N ILE A 439 14.14 -14.69 19.56
CA ILE A 439 14.09 -13.55 20.49
C ILE A 439 12.88 -12.69 20.12
N PHE A 440 11.86 -12.73 20.98
CA PHE A 440 10.62 -11.98 20.79
C PHE A 440 10.65 -10.70 21.62
N ASP A 441 10.84 -9.56 20.96
CA ASP A 441 10.71 -8.25 21.59
C ASP A 441 9.26 -7.74 21.48
N TRP A 442 8.52 -7.80 22.59
CA TRP A 442 7.14 -7.32 22.64
C TRP A 442 7.02 -5.80 22.60
N GLN A 443 8.07 -5.06 22.97
CA GLN A 443 8.07 -3.60 22.84
C GLN A 443 8.11 -3.20 21.37
N ALA A 444 8.86 -3.91 20.52
CA ALA A 444 8.83 -3.73 19.07
C ALA A 444 7.41 -3.93 18.52
N TYR A 445 6.76 -5.04 18.86
CA TYR A 445 5.39 -5.33 18.41
C TYR A 445 4.32 -4.41 18.99
N LEU A 446 4.53 -3.84 20.18
CA LEU A 446 3.65 -2.79 20.73
C LEU A 446 3.60 -1.57 19.79
N GLY A 447 4.72 -1.24 19.14
CA GLY A 447 4.76 -0.17 18.14
C GLY A 447 3.82 -0.40 16.97
N VAL A 448 3.64 -1.65 16.52
CA VAL A 448 2.67 -1.99 15.46
C VAL A 448 1.24 -1.63 15.89
N ILE A 449 0.91 -1.83 17.16
CA ILE A 449 -0.39 -1.46 17.71
C ILE A 449 -0.52 0.07 17.77
N VAL A 450 0.50 0.75 18.29
CA VAL A 450 0.49 2.21 18.48
C VAL A 450 0.47 2.94 17.14
N PHE A 451 1.35 2.59 16.20
CA PHE A 451 1.57 3.32 14.96
C PHE A 451 0.67 2.91 13.79
N ASN A 452 0.03 1.72 13.85
CA ASN A 452 -0.93 1.29 12.82
C ASN A 452 -2.35 1.11 13.36
N THR A 453 -2.52 0.29 14.40
CA THR A 453 -3.85 -0.16 14.84
C THR A 453 -4.67 0.99 15.41
N LEU A 454 -4.11 1.76 16.34
CA LEU A 454 -4.78 2.92 16.94
C LEU A 454 -5.15 4.02 15.93
N PRO A 455 -4.24 4.50 15.05
CA PRO A 455 -4.62 5.50 14.04
C PRO A 455 -5.60 4.94 13.01
N MET A 456 -5.56 3.64 12.71
CA MET A 456 -6.53 3.01 11.81
C MET A 456 -7.91 2.88 12.45
N ILE A 457 -7.99 2.58 13.76
CA ILE A 457 -9.23 2.68 14.54
C ILE A 457 -9.77 4.12 14.48
N LEU A 458 -8.92 5.12 14.75
CA LEU A 458 -9.30 6.52 14.71
C LEU A 458 -9.87 6.89 13.34
N LEU A 459 -9.15 6.55 12.26
CA LEU A 459 -9.60 6.74 10.88
C LEU A 459 -10.96 6.08 10.65
N ALA A 460 -11.11 4.81 11.02
CA ALA A 460 -12.34 4.07 10.77
C ALA A 460 -13.56 4.67 11.50
N LEU A 461 -13.35 5.26 12.68
CA LEU A 461 -14.40 6.02 13.37
C LEU A 461 -14.75 7.32 12.63
N TYR A 462 -13.78 8.07 12.11
CA TYR A 462 -14.06 9.22 11.24
C TYR A 462 -14.86 8.81 9.99
N LEU A 463 -14.47 7.72 9.35
CA LEU A 463 -15.17 7.18 8.18
C LEU A 463 -16.61 6.79 8.52
N LEU A 464 -16.85 6.21 9.70
CA LEU A 464 -18.20 5.89 10.17
C LEU A 464 -19.06 7.15 10.33
N GLU A 465 -18.51 8.22 10.92
CA GLU A 465 -19.22 9.50 11.06
C GLU A 465 -19.54 10.14 9.71
N LEU A 466 -18.63 10.09 8.75
CA LEU A 466 -18.86 10.57 7.39
C LEU A 466 -19.98 9.78 6.69
N ASN A 467 -20.06 8.46 6.90
CA ASN A 467 -21.17 7.66 6.39
C ASN A 467 -22.52 8.08 7.02
N VAL A 468 -22.54 8.38 8.32
CA VAL A 468 -23.75 8.82 9.04
C VAL A 468 -24.31 10.14 8.50
N VAL A 469 -23.45 11.03 8.00
CA VAL A 469 -23.86 12.34 7.43
C VAL A 469 -24.24 12.21 5.94
N SER A 470 -23.77 11.17 5.26
CA SER A 470 -23.94 11.00 3.82
C SER A 470 -25.35 10.57 3.42
N LYS A 471 -25.83 11.07 2.27
CA LYS A 471 -27.21 10.82 1.78
C LYS A 471 -27.39 9.47 1.10
N SER A 472 -26.34 8.93 0.48
CA SER A 472 -26.38 7.63 -0.24
C SER A 472 -25.04 6.91 -0.13
N LYS A 473 -25.04 5.58 -0.32
CA LYS A 473 -23.82 4.75 -0.27
C LYS A 473 -22.75 5.23 -1.24
N SER A 474 -23.11 5.51 -2.50
CA SER A 474 -22.14 5.92 -3.52
C SER A 474 -21.53 7.30 -3.25
N VAL A 475 -22.34 8.26 -2.78
CA VAL A 475 -21.84 9.58 -2.38
C VAL A 475 -20.95 9.44 -1.15
N ALA A 476 -21.36 8.64 -0.16
CA ALA A 476 -20.55 8.35 1.01
C ALA A 476 -19.19 7.81 0.59
N LEU A 477 -19.16 6.75 -0.23
CA LEU A 477 -17.92 6.13 -0.70
C LEU A 477 -17.00 7.15 -1.40
N GLY A 478 -17.53 8.01 -2.28
CA GLY A 478 -16.75 9.08 -2.92
C GLY A 478 -16.16 10.07 -1.90
N VAL A 479 -16.93 10.47 -0.89
CA VAL A 479 -16.46 11.33 0.20
C VAL A 479 -15.39 10.64 1.04
N LEU A 480 -15.56 9.35 1.36
CA LEU A 480 -14.56 8.58 2.11
C LEU A 480 -13.24 8.45 1.35
N ILE A 481 -13.29 8.19 0.04
CA ILE A 481 -12.10 8.10 -0.82
C ILE A 481 -11.38 9.45 -0.84
N LEU A 482 -12.11 10.55 -1.06
CA LEU A 482 -11.51 11.90 -1.05
C LEU A 482 -10.90 12.22 0.32
N PHE A 483 -11.60 11.91 1.41
CA PHE A 483 -11.12 12.11 2.77
C PHE A 483 -9.84 11.32 3.05
N PHE A 484 -9.80 10.04 2.65
CA PHE A 484 -8.61 9.21 2.73
C PHE A 484 -7.44 9.82 1.95
N LEU A 485 -7.66 10.24 0.70
CA LEU A 485 -6.61 10.85 -0.12
C LEU A 485 -6.04 12.12 0.53
N LEU A 486 -6.90 13.02 1.01
CA LEU A 486 -6.47 14.32 1.56
C LEU A 486 -5.80 14.21 2.93
N PHE A 487 -6.24 13.30 3.81
CA PHE A 487 -5.83 13.29 5.22
C PHE A 487 -4.92 12.12 5.62
N VAL A 488 -4.89 11.03 4.85
CA VAL A 488 -4.11 9.81 5.18
C VAL A 488 -2.86 9.68 4.31
N THR A 489 -2.97 9.93 3.01
CA THR A 489 -1.86 9.74 2.06
C THR A 489 -0.78 10.82 2.20
N PRO A 490 0.40 10.68 1.53
CA PRO A 490 1.44 11.71 1.54
C PRO A 490 0.99 13.10 1.07
N ILE A 491 -0.12 13.19 0.32
CA ILE A 491 -0.76 14.47 -0.07
C ILE A 491 -1.08 15.33 1.16
N SER A 492 -1.42 14.71 2.30
CA SER A 492 -1.69 15.40 3.56
C SER A 492 -0.52 16.28 4.02
N ARG A 493 0.73 15.94 3.68
CA ARG A 493 1.91 16.74 4.04
C ARG A 493 1.95 18.07 3.28
N MET A 494 1.43 18.10 2.05
CA MET A 494 1.35 19.32 1.24
C MET A 494 0.26 20.26 1.75
N ILE A 495 -0.84 19.70 2.25
CA ILE A 495 -2.02 20.46 2.70
C ILE A 495 -1.87 20.90 4.17
N LEU A 496 -1.45 19.99 5.03
CA LEU A 496 -1.34 20.19 6.48
C LEU A 496 0.13 20.27 6.85
N LYS A 497 0.66 21.50 6.97
CA LYS A 497 2.08 21.73 7.33
C LYS A 497 2.42 21.26 8.75
N LEU A 498 1.50 21.42 9.70
CA LEU A 498 1.70 20.99 11.08
C LEU A 498 1.54 19.47 11.24
N SER A 499 2.53 18.83 11.86
CA SER A 499 2.56 17.39 12.13
C SER A 499 1.44 16.89 13.04
N VAL A 500 1.00 17.70 14.01
CA VAL A 500 -0.09 17.33 14.92
C VAL A 500 -1.43 17.16 14.19
N LEU A 501 -1.69 17.95 13.15
CA LEU A 501 -2.93 17.89 12.36
C LEU A 501 -3.01 16.64 11.47
N ARG A 502 -1.87 15.98 11.24
CA ARG A 502 -1.76 14.73 10.47
C ARG A 502 -2.00 13.51 11.37
N PHE A 503 -2.90 13.61 12.35
CA PHE A 503 -3.22 12.56 13.32
C PHE A 503 -3.92 11.31 12.71
N LEU A 504 -4.36 11.40 11.45
CA LEU A 504 -4.90 10.27 10.68
C LEU A 504 -3.85 9.54 9.85
N SER A 505 -2.60 10.01 9.86
CA SER A 505 -1.48 9.33 9.23
C SER A 505 -0.78 8.39 10.23
N GLY A 506 -0.35 7.22 9.75
CA GLY A 506 0.51 6.31 10.49
C GLY A 506 1.90 6.89 10.69
N TYR A 507 2.76 6.15 11.38
CA TYR A 507 4.16 6.49 11.53
C TYR A 507 5.01 5.25 11.25
N LYS A 508 6.13 5.47 10.56
CA LYS A 508 7.04 4.41 10.15
C LYS A 508 7.68 3.70 11.33
N GLY A 509 7.88 4.40 12.46
CA GLY A 509 8.35 3.78 13.69
C GLY A 509 9.69 3.09 13.53
N ALA A 510 10.77 3.86 13.32
CA ALA A 510 12.12 3.28 13.32
C ALA A 510 12.39 2.66 14.69
N TYR A 511 12.78 1.39 14.71
CA TYR A 511 13.03 0.67 15.95
C TYR A 511 14.52 0.35 16.08
N SER A 512 15.12 0.73 17.20
CA SER A 512 16.48 0.34 17.52
C SER A 512 16.48 -0.73 18.61
N GLU A 513 17.24 -1.80 18.40
CA GLU A 513 17.50 -2.80 19.45
C GLU A 513 18.23 -2.18 20.68
N PHE A 514 18.82 -0.99 20.54
CA PHE A 514 19.54 -0.31 21.63
C PHE A 514 18.64 0.62 22.48
N PHE A 515 17.74 1.41 21.85
CA PHE A 515 16.91 2.40 22.56
C PHE A 515 15.39 2.21 22.36
N GLY A 516 14.98 1.18 21.61
CA GLY A 516 13.60 0.96 21.19
C GLY A 516 13.08 2.06 20.28
N TYR A 517 11.83 2.48 20.48
CA TYR A 517 11.22 3.61 19.76
C TYR A 517 11.58 4.99 20.37
N GLY A 518 12.24 5.03 21.53
CA GLY A 518 12.54 6.28 22.24
C GLY A 518 11.31 7.18 22.46
N SER A 519 11.50 8.48 22.33
CA SER A 519 10.45 9.49 22.55
C SER A 519 9.39 9.56 21.44
N TYR A 520 9.65 8.98 20.27
CA TYR A 520 8.70 8.98 19.15
C TYR A 520 7.38 8.29 19.52
N MET A 521 7.42 7.22 20.31
CA MET A 521 6.20 6.52 20.73
C MET A 521 5.31 7.40 21.61
N SER A 522 5.88 8.11 22.58
CA SER A 522 5.15 9.02 23.47
C SER A 522 4.55 10.19 22.72
N LEU A 523 5.33 10.84 21.85
CA LEU A 523 4.85 11.93 20.99
C LEU A 523 3.71 11.47 20.07
N PHE A 524 3.82 10.29 19.48
CA PHE A 524 2.75 9.76 18.64
C PHE A 524 1.46 9.50 19.43
N LEU A 525 1.54 9.02 20.67
CA LEU A 525 0.37 8.86 21.54
C LEU A 525 -0.30 10.21 21.82
N TRP A 526 0.45 11.29 22.04
CA TRP A 526 -0.13 12.64 22.15
C TRP A 526 -0.85 13.07 20.87
N ARG A 527 -0.28 12.77 19.70
CA ARG A 527 -0.94 13.00 18.42
C ARG A 527 -2.24 12.21 18.27
N LEU A 528 -2.29 10.97 18.75
CA LEU A 528 -3.51 10.17 18.77
C LEU A 528 -4.55 10.74 19.75
N CYS A 529 -4.15 11.12 20.97
CA CYS A 529 -5.01 11.78 21.96
C CYS A 529 -5.66 13.04 21.37
N PHE A 530 -4.87 13.86 20.67
CA PHE A 530 -5.36 15.01 19.91
C PHE A 530 -6.45 14.59 18.91
N GLY A 531 -6.17 13.59 18.06
CA GLY A 531 -7.12 13.11 17.06
C GLY A 531 -8.42 12.53 17.63
N PHE A 532 -8.35 11.71 18.68
CA PHE A 532 -9.54 11.18 19.36
C PHE A 532 -10.36 12.29 20.03
N ALA A 533 -9.71 13.30 20.63
CA ALA A 533 -10.39 14.43 21.23
C ALA A 533 -11.10 15.30 20.18
N VAL A 534 -10.48 15.52 19.01
CA VAL A 534 -11.14 16.20 17.87
C VAL A 534 -12.36 15.42 17.38
N LEU A 535 -12.26 14.10 17.23
CA LEU A 535 -13.38 13.25 16.84
C LEU A 535 -14.55 13.36 17.83
N LEU A 536 -14.27 13.24 19.13
CA LEU A 536 -15.28 13.33 20.18
C LEU A 536 -15.92 14.72 20.21
N ALA A 537 -15.13 15.79 20.08
CA ALA A 537 -15.64 17.16 19.97
C ALA A 537 -16.60 17.31 18.78
N LEU A 538 -16.23 16.77 17.61
CA LEU A 538 -17.05 16.82 16.40
C LEU A 538 -18.37 16.04 16.57
N VAL A 539 -18.32 14.85 17.16
CA VAL A 539 -19.52 14.05 17.46
C VAL A 539 -20.45 14.77 18.44
N LEU A 540 -19.90 15.34 19.52
CA LEU A 540 -20.67 16.10 20.51
C LEU A 540 -21.29 17.35 19.89
N LEU A 541 -20.55 18.08 19.04
CA LEU A 541 -21.04 19.25 18.32
C LEU A 541 -22.22 18.89 17.40
N ILE A 542 -22.10 17.83 16.59
CA ILE A 542 -23.20 17.37 15.72
C ILE A 542 -24.43 16.99 16.56
N GLN A 543 -24.24 16.30 17.68
CA GLN A 543 -25.32 15.93 18.59
C GLN A 543 -25.96 17.12 19.31
N LEU A 544 -25.22 18.21 19.49
CA LEU A 544 -25.69 19.46 20.09
C LEU A 544 -26.59 20.21 19.10
N ILE A 545 -26.14 20.33 17.85
CA ILE A 545 -26.89 20.96 16.75
C ILE A 545 -28.20 20.20 16.47
N ARG A 546 -28.17 18.87 16.48
CA ARG A 546 -29.34 18.02 16.16
C ARG A 546 -30.32 17.82 17.31
N SER A 547 -29.92 18.04 18.56
CA SER A 547 -30.76 17.72 19.73
C SER A 547 -30.74 18.87 20.73
N GLY A 548 -31.85 19.60 20.85
CA GLY A 548 -32.04 20.63 21.89
C GLY A 548 -32.14 20.10 23.33
N ARG A 549 -32.16 18.77 23.55
CA ARG A 549 -32.26 18.16 24.88
C ARG A 549 -30.88 17.78 25.44
N LYS A 550 -30.64 18.07 26.73
CA LYS A 550 -29.36 17.86 27.46
C LYS A 550 -28.18 18.70 26.92
N TRP A 551 -28.44 19.93 26.51
CA TRP A 551 -27.43 20.86 26.00
C TRP A 551 -26.26 21.06 26.98
N GLN A 552 -26.55 21.30 28.27
CA GLN A 552 -25.53 21.55 29.31
C GLN A 552 -24.48 20.44 29.40
N LEU A 553 -24.89 19.16 29.47
CA LEU A 553 -23.96 18.03 29.63
C LEU A 553 -23.07 17.85 28.38
N LYS A 554 -23.64 18.08 27.19
CA LYS A 554 -22.90 18.00 25.92
C LYS A 554 -21.94 19.17 25.74
N SER A 555 -22.33 20.38 26.16
CA SER A 555 -21.46 21.56 26.15
C SER A 555 -20.26 21.41 27.08
N VAL A 556 -20.46 20.89 28.30
CA VAL A 556 -19.35 20.60 29.23
C VAL A 556 -18.41 19.55 28.62
N GLY A 557 -18.95 18.49 28.03
CA GLY A 557 -18.14 17.48 27.33
C GLY A 557 -17.34 18.07 26.16
N LEU A 558 -17.93 18.99 25.40
CA LEU A 558 -17.26 19.68 24.30
C LEU A 558 -16.10 20.54 24.80
N VAL A 559 -16.31 21.33 25.86
CA VAL A 559 -15.26 22.14 26.50
C VAL A 559 -14.12 21.24 27.00
N GLY A 560 -14.45 20.11 27.63
CA GLY A 560 -13.46 19.12 28.04
C GLY A 560 -12.65 18.57 26.87
N CYS A 561 -13.29 18.23 25.75
CA CYS A 561 -12.58 17.78 24.55
C CYS A 561 -11.67 18.88 23.98
N VAL A 562 -12.13 20.14 23.92
CA VAL A 562 -11.31 21.27 23.47
C VAL A 562 -10.10 21.48 24.38
N ALA A 563 -10.26 21.35 25.70
CA ALA A 563 -9.14 21.42 26.64
C ALA A 563 -8.11 20.31 26.38
N VAL A 564 -8.56 19.08 26.12
CA VAL A 564 -7.66 17.97 25.76
C VAL A 564 -6.98 18.21 24.41
N VAL A 565 -7.67 18.75 23.41
CA VAL A 565 -7.09 19.13 22.12
C VAL A 565 -5.98 20.16 22.29
N LEU A 566 -6.23 21.21 23.09
CA LEU A 566 -5.23 22.24 23.37
C LEU A 566 -4.04 21.65 24.12
N PHE A 567 -4.28 20.88 25.18
CA PHE A 567 -3.23 20.27 25.99
C PHE A 567 -2.36 19.30 25.18
N ALA A 568 -2.98 18.34 24.49
CA ALA A 568 -2.26 17.39 23.64
C ALA A 568 -1.53 18.08 22.49
N GLY A 569 -2.12 19.15 21.93
CA GLY A 569 -1.49 19.95 20.89
C GLY A 569 -0.25 20.69 21.38
N THR A 570 -0.32 21.33 22.55
CA THR A 570 0.83 22.02 23.15
C THR A 570 1.93 21.07 23.57
N THR A 571 1.60 19.91 24.12
CA THR A 571 2.60 18.89 24.50
C THR A 571 3.25 18.26 23.28
N TYR A 572 2.51 18.06 22.19
CA TYR A 572 3.07 17.52 20.95
C TYR A 572 4.00 18.51 20.24
N LEU A 573 3.66 19.79 20.26
CA LEU A 573 4.42 20.86 19.64
C LEU A 573 5.49 21.45 20.57
N ASP A 574 5.72 20.83 21.72
CA ASP A 574 6.80 21.22 22.62
C ASP A 574 8.14 21.05 21.91
N GLU A 575 9.01 22.05 22.01
CA GLU A 575 10.29 22.13 21.28
C GLU A 575 10.18 22.08 19.73
N TYR A 576 8.99 22.24 19.14
CA TYR A 576 8.83 22.24 17.68
C TYR A 576 9.47 23.48 17.04
N VAL A 577 10.41 23.25 16.12
CA VAL A 577 11.08 24.28 15.34
C VAL A 577 10.48 24.30 13.94
N HIS A 578 9.93 25.44 13.54
CA HIS A 578 9.40 25.60 12.20
C HIS A 578 10.54 25.74 11.19
N LYS A 579 10.80 24.66 10.43
CA LYS A 579 11.68 24.70 9.27
C LYS A 579 10.97 25.36 8.09
N ASN A 580 11.48 26.52 7.68
CA ASN A 580 11.02 27.20 6.47
C ASN A 580 11.96 26.83 5.32
N GLU A 581 11.48 26.00 4.40
CA GLU A 581 12.27 25.50 3.26
C GLU A 581 12.86 26.66 2.43
N ASP A 582 12.12 27.74 2.22
CA ASP A 582 12.59 28.90 1.47
C ASP A 582 13.74 29.61 2.20
N ALA A 583 13.67 29.65 3.54
CA ALA A 583 14.72 30.26 4.36
C ALA A 583 15.97 29.37 4.42
N GLU A 584 15.83 28.05 4.54
CA GLU A 584 16.96 27.11 4.47
C GLU A 584 17.62 27.16 3.09
N GLN A 585 16.84 27.21 2.01
CA GLN A 585 17.37 27.39 0.66
C GLN A 585 18.11 28.72 0.50
N ALA A 586 17.58 29.81 1.06
CA ALA A 586 18.26 31.09 1.06
C ALA A 586 19.59 31.04 1.83
N ILE A 587 19.64 30.40 3.00
CA ILE A 587 20.86 30.21 3.79
C ILE A 587 21.90 29.40 3.00
N ARG A 588 21.48 28.31 2.34
CA ARG A 588 22.38 27.49 1.49
C ARG A 588 22.90 28.28 0.29
N ALA A 589 22.05 29.07 -0.36
CA ALA A 589 22.44 29.91 -1.49
C ALA A 589 23.41 31.03 -1.07
N ASP A 590 23.20 31.63 0.11
CA ASP A 590 24.09 32.65 0.65
C ASP A 590 25.43 32.04 1.09
N TYR A 591 25.42 30.85 1.68
CA TYR A 591 26.64 30.08 1.97
C TYR A 591 27.44 29.83 0.69
N GLU A 592 26.79 29.32 -0.36
CA GLU A 592 27.43 29.07 -1.66
C GLU A 592 28.03 30.35 -2.24
N ARG A 593 27.28 31.46 -2.23
CA ARG A 593 27.77 32.76 -2.71
C ARG A 593 28.97 33.28 -1.92
N ARG A 594 28.91 33.20 -0.59
CA ARG A 594 29.97 33.70 0.31
C ARG A 594 31.26 32.90 0.19
N PHE A 595 31.16 31.58 0.11
CA PHE A 595 32.31 30.69 0.17
C PHE A 595 32.74 30.12 -1.19
N ARG A 596 32.12 30.58 -2.29
CA ARG A 596 32.50 30.19 -3.67
C ARG A 596 34.00 30.35 -3.98
N LYS A 597 34.67 31.30 -3.31
CA LYS A 597 36.12 31.52 -3.43
C LYS A 597 36.98 30.29 -3.09
N TYR A 598 36.44 29.33 -2.33
CA TYR A 598 37.12 28.10 -1.92
C TYR A 598 36.98 26.93 -2.91
N GLN A 599 36.11 27.04 -3.93
CA GLN A 599 35.74 25.92 -4.80
C GLN A 599 36.94 25.24 -5.47
N TYR A 600 38.00 26.00 -5.80
CA TYR A 600 39.20 25.51 -6.47
C TYR A 600 40.45 25.57 -5.57
N LYS A 601 40.31 25.96 -4.29
CA LYS A 601 41.44 25.98 -3.36
C LYS A 601 41.67 24.56 -2.80
N PRO A 602 42.93 24.09 -2.73
CA PRO A 602 43.23 22.80 -2.10
C PRO A 602 42.83 22.81 -0.62
N GLN A 603 42.20 21.72 -0.17
CA GLN A 603 41.84 21.47 1.24
C GLN A 603 42.63 20.26 1.73
N PRO A 604 43.01 20.20 3.02
CA PRO A 604 43.75 19.06 3.53
C PRO A 604 42.87 17.82 3.57
N GLY A 605 43.46 16.66 3.30
CA GLY A 605 42.80 15.37 3.43
C GLY A 605 42.75 14.94 4.90
N ILE A 606 41.64 14.36 5.33
CA ILE A 606 41.53 13.70 6.64
C ILE A 606 42.14 12.29 6.50
N THR A 607 43.28 12.04 7.15
CA THR A 607 43.97 10.75 7.08
C THR A 607 43.62 9.81 8.24
N GLU A 608 43.23 10.37 9.39
CA GLU A 608 42.84 9.60 10.58
C GLU A 608 41.74 10.34 11.33
N VAL A 609 40.77 9.57 11.84
CA VAL A 609 39.68 10.06 12.69
C VAL A 609 39.69 9.28 14.00
N LYS A 610 39.86 9.99 15.12
CA LYS A 610 39.63 9.43 16.47
C LYS A 610 38.46 10.15 17.09
N ALA A 611 37.38 9.44 17.31
CA ALA A 611 36.19 10.00 17.96
C ALA A 611 35.81 9.16 19.17
N ARG A 612 35.51 9.83 20.28
CA ARG A 612 34.82 9.27 21.44
C ARG A 612 33.42 9.89 21.47
N VAL A 613 32.40 9.05 21.31
CA VAL A 613 31.00 9.48 21.35
C VAL A 613 30.38 8.98 22.66
N ASN A 614 29.87 9.90 23.47
CA ASN A 614 29.11 9.58 24.66
C ASN A 614 27.61 9.73 24.33
N LEU A 615 26.85 8.64 24.42
CA LEU A 615 25.43 8.62 24.07
C LEU A 615 24.56 8.75 25.34
N PHE A 616 23.57 9.64 25.32
CA PHE A 616 22.58 9.81 26.39
C PHE A 616 21.14 9.65 25.84
N PRO A 617 20.66 8.39 25.65
CA PRO A 617 19.37 8.14 25.03
C PRO A 617 18.18 8.75 25.78
N GLU A 618 18.21 8.76 27.11
CA GLU A 618 17.11 9.28 27.94
C GLU A 618 16.91 10.79 27.78
N SER A 619 17.98 11.54 27.51
CA SER A 619 17.95 12.99 27.29
C SER A 619 17.95 13.39 25.82
N GLN A 620 17.89 12.42 24.88
CA GLN A 620 17.97 12.65 23.43
C GLN A 620 19.20 13.46 23.03
N ALA A 621 20.32 13.19 23.71
CA ALA A 621 21.55 13.94 23.53
C ALA A 621 22.74 13.02 23.34
N TYR A 622 23.79 13.53 22.70
CA TYR A 622 25.09 12.90 22.70
C TYR A 622 26.19 13.93 22.55
N ASP A 623 27.37 13.58 23.07
CA ASP A 623 28.57 14.40 23.01
C ASP A 623 29.64 13.69 22.17
N ILE A 624 30.31 14.44 21.31
CA ILE A 624 31.37 13.94 20.45
C ILE A 624 32.66 14.67 20.82
N HIS A 625 33.67 13.92 21.22
CA HIS A 625 35.05 14.38 21.30
C HIS A 625 35.84 13.77 20.16
N GLY A 626 36.13 14.58 19.14
CA GLY A 626 36.81 14.15 17.93
C GLY A 626 38.19 14.78 17.77
N VAL A 627 39.10 14.03 17.13
CA VAL A 627 40.38 14.52 16.63
C VAL A 627 40.52 14.04 15.19
N TYR A 628 40.64 14.97 14.25
CA TYR A 628 41.02 14.70 12.88
C TYR A 628 42.52 14.97 12.70
N SER A 629 43.23 14.01 12.10
CA SER A 629 44.57 14.22 11.58
C SER A 629 44.45 14.68 10.13
N LEU A 630 44.94 15.88 9.85
CA LEU A 630 44.87 16.54 8.55
C LEU A 630 46.24 16.47 7.89
N VAL A 631 46.31 16.18 6.59
CA VAL A 631 47.54 16.22 5.80
C VAL A 631 47.30 16.97 4.50
N ASN A 632 48.21 17.87 4.15
CA ASN A 632 48.19 18.48 2.82
C ASN A 632 48.72 17.49 1.78
N THR A 633 47.81 16.86 1.05
CA THR A 633 48.12 15.93 -0.05
C THR A 633 48.36 16.62 -1.38
N SER A 634 48.12 17.94 -1.46
CA SER A 634 48.31 18.73 -2.67
C SER A 634 49.76 19.21 -2.83
N LEU A 635 50.09 19.68 -4.04
CA LEU A 635 51.41 20.25 -4.35
C LEU A 635 51.51 21.74 -4.00
N GLU A 636 50.39 22.36 -3.62
CA GLU A 636 50.30 23.79 -3.29
C GLU A 636 50.17 23.97 -1.76
N PRO A 637 50.74 25.04 -1.19
CA PRO A 637 50.55 25.35 0.22
C PRO A 637 49.11 25.80 0.50
N ILE A 638 48.52 25.33 1.60
CA ILE A 638 47.16 25.67 2.02
C ILE A 638 47.23 26.83 3.02
N ASP A 639 46.67 27.97 2.65
CA ASP A 639 46.65 29.20 3.47
C ASP A 639 45.36 29.39 4.27
N SER A 640 44.30 28.67 3.90
CA SER A 640 42.96 28.86 4.45
C SER A 640 42.12 27.60 4.31
N MET A 641 41.33 27.31 5.33
CA MET A 641 40.44 26.16 5.40
C MET A 641 39.00 26.59 5.66
N LEU A 642 38.07 25.90 5.01
CA LEU A 642 36.64 26.06 5.25
C LEU A 642 36.16 24.93 6.16
N ILE A 643 35.59 25.28 7.31
CA ILE A 643 35.08 24.34 8.28
C ILE A 643 33.56 24.52 8.32
N ASN A 644 32.83 23.44 8.01
CA ASN A 644 31.38 23.43 8.06
C ASN A 644 30.93 22.65 9.29
N LEU A 645 30.17 23.31 10.16
CA LEU A 645 29.52 22.67 11.30
C LEU A 645 28.11 22.25 10.87
N PRO A 646 27.73 20.98 11.05
CA PRO A 646 26.37 20.56 10.74
C PRO A 646 25.34 21.31 11.58
N ASP A 647 24.19 21.63 10.98
CA ASP A 647 23.12 22.35 11.67
C ASP A 647 22.62 21.58 12.90
N GLY A 648 22.43 22.30 14.01
CA GLY A 648 21.90 21.75 15.27
C GLY A 648 22.94 21.18 16.23
N PHE A 649 24.22 21.20 15.87
CA PHE A 649 25.32 20.89 16.79
C PHE A 649 25.78 22.15 17.51
N ASP A 650 25.89 22.05 18.83
CA ASP A 650 26.51 23.08 19.64
C ASP A 650 28.02 22.82 19.70
N LEU A 651 28.79 23.79 19.21
CA LEU A 651 30.25 23.72 19.25
C LEU A 651 30.76 24.24 20.61
N ASP A 652 31.21 23.31 21.46
CA ASP A 652 31.85 23.68 22.72
C ASP A 652 33.29 24.15 22.50
N LYS A 653 34.01 23.48 21.59
CA LYS A 653 35.43 23.73 21.38
C LYS A 653 35.89 23.23 20.02
N LEU A 654 36.61 24.08 19.26
CA LEU A 654 37.31 23.70 18.04
C LEU A 654 38.74 24.24 18.08
N ILE A 655 39.73 23.36 18.06
CA ILE A 655 41.15 23.73 18.10
C ILE A 655 41.84 23.18 16.88
N TYR A 656 42.47 24.07 16.12
CA TYR A 656 43.46 23.71 15.13
C TYR A 656 44.86 23.75 15.77
N GLU A 657 45.68 22.73 15.52
CA GLU A 657 47.04 22.62 16.02
C GLU A 657 47.95 22.07 14.93
N ASP A 658 48.99 22.81 14.56
CA ASP A 658 50.09 22.32 13.73
C ASP A 658 51.41 22.37 14.52
N ALA A 659 52.53 22.16 13.85
CA ALA A 659 53.84 22.15 14.50
C ALA A 659 54.25 23.50 15.13
N HIS A 660 53.55 24.60 14.80
CA HIS A 660 53.98 25.96 15.12
C HIS A 660 52.90 26.79 15.82
N THR A 661 51.63 26.46 15.64
CA THR A 661 50.49 27.27 16.06
C THR A 661 49.38 26.40 16.65
N ARG A 662 48.70 26.95 17.65
CA ARG A 662 47.49 26.38 18.24
C ARG A 662 46.43 27.47 18.30
N VAL A 663 45.38 27.34 17.49
CA VAL A 663 44.36 28.37 17.30
C VAL A 663 43.00 27.82 17.72
N LEU A 664 42.28 28.58 18.54
CA LEU A 664 40.85 28.34 18.80
C LEU A 664 40.07 28.89 17.61
N VAL A 665 39.30 28.03 16.96
CA VAL A 665 38.53 28.36 15.76
C VAL A 665 37.11 28.74 16.18
N ASP A 666 36.68 29.94 15.78
CA ASP A 666 35.36 30.51 16.12
C ASP A 666 34.60 30.99 14.86
N ARG A 667 35.09 30.63 13.67
CA ARG A 667 34.52 31.03 12.38
C ARG A 667 34.53 29.86 11.41
N ASP A 668 33.60 29.90 10.45
CA ASP A 668 33.51 28.96 9.33
C ASP A 668 34.78 28.97 8.44
N GLU A 669 35.56 30.05 8.51
CA GLU A 669 36.81 30.25 7.77
C GLU A 669 37.99 30.32 8.75
N LEU A 670 38.95 29.41 8.59
CA LEU A 670 40.22 29.42 9.31
C LEU A 670 41.32 29.89 8.37
N ILE A 671 41.90 31.05 8.65
CA ILE A 671 43.07 31.58 7.94
C ILE A 671 44.31 31.19 8.75
N LEU A 672 45.27 30.53 8.10
CA LEU A 672 46.49 30.07 8.76
C LEU A 672 47.56 31.16 8.74
N GLU A 673 48.17 31.42 9.89
CA GLU A 673 49.31 32.37 9.97
C GLU A 673 50.52 31.86 9.18
N GLN A 674 50.70 30.53 9.13
CA GLN A 674 51.67 29.87 8.27
C GLN A 674 50.97 28.86 7.37
N PRO A 675 51.16 28.92 6.04
CA PRO A 675 50.55 27.96 5.14
C PRO A 675 51.02 26.54 5.42
N LEU A 676 50.09 25.58 5.45
CA LEU A 676 50.39 24.17 5.58
C LEU A 676 51.05 23.68 4.29
N LYS A 677 52.35 23.36 4.31
CA LYS A 677 53.10 22.97 3.10
C LYS A 677 52.70 21.58 2.63
N PRO A 678 53.00 21.22 1.37
CA PRO A 678 52.82 19.84 0.90
C PRO A 678 53.44 18.84 1.86
N GLN A 679 52.68 17.81 2.23
CA GLN A 679 53.02 16.76 3.21
C GLN A 679 53.09 17.18 4.68
N ASP A 680 52.86 18.46 5.02
CA ASP A 680 52.73 18.86 6.42
C ASP A 680 51.42 18.31 7.02
N SER A 681 51.46 18.02 8.32
CA SER A 681 50.34 17.50 9.08
C SER A 681 49.86 18.50 10.13
N ALA A 682 48.54 18.55 10.34
CA ALA A 682 47.90 19.29 11.41
C ALA A 682 46.87 18.41 12.14
N ARG A 683 46.38 18.88 13.27
CA ARG A 683 45.32 18.25 14.06
C ARG A 683 44.17 19.22 14.25
N LEU A 684 42.96 18.72 14.07
CA LEU A 684 41.74 19.44 14.39
C LEU A 684 41.00 18.70 15.50
N THR A 685 41.04 19.26 16.70
CA THR A 685 40.35 18.71 17.88
C THR A 685 39.03 19.44 18.08
N PHE A 686 37.93 18.72 18.19
CA PHE A 686 36.62 19.29 18.40
C PHE A 686 35.82 18.59 19.49
N THR A 687 35.03 19.38 20.21
CA THR A 687 33.97 18.91 21.11
C THR A 687 32.66 19.49 20.60
N LEU A 688 31.73 18.60 20.27
CA LEU A 688 30.39 18.93 19.83
C LEU A 688 29.40 18.29 20.78
N SER A 689 28.33 19.01 21.11
CA SER A 689 27.15 18.43 21.73
C SER A 689 25.97 18.54 20.78
N TYR A 690 25.08 17.56 20.83
CA TYR A 690 23.88 17.56 20.02
C TYR A 690 22.70 17.10 20.86
N LYS A 691 21.62 17.88 20.80
CA LYS A 691 20.34 17.53 21.41
C LYS A 691 19.26 17.64 20.35
N TRP A 692 18.47 16.59 20.19
CA TRP A 692 17.35 16.58 19.27
C TRP A 692 16.03 16.44 19.99
N SER A 693 14.96 16.75 19.26
CA SER A 693 13.58 16.55 19.72
C SER A 693 12.82 15.78 18.66
N ALA A 694 12.10 14.73 19.07
CA ALA A 694 11.41 13.83 18.16
C ALA A 694 10.35 14.50 17.28
N VAL A 695 9.78 15.64 17.70
CA VAL A 695 8.82 16.40 16.89
C VAL A 695 9.46 17.00 15.62
N ASN A 696 10.76 17.29 15.66
CA ASN A 696 11.53 17.89 14.56
C ASN A 696 12.17 16.84 13.64
N GLY A 697 12.12 15.56 14.04
CA GLY A 697 12.90 14.49 13.42
C GLY A 697 14.33 14.45 13.94
N HIS A 698 14.99 13.32 13.73
CA HIS A 698 16.42 13.15 13.97
C HIS A 698 17.10 12.97 12.62
N ASP A 699 18.19 13.69 12.38
CA ASP A 699 19.04 13.51 11.20
C ASP A 699 20.36 12.88 11.67
N PRO A 700 20.47 11.54 11.64
CA PRO A 700 21.66 10.84 12.11
C PRO A 700 22.79 10.93 11.08
N PHE A 701 23.41 12.11 10.98
CA PHE A 701 24.64 12.43 10.21
C PHE A 701 24.65 12.17 8.70
#